data_AF-A0A7C8NY35-F1
#
_entry.id   AF-A0A7C8NY35-F1
#
_cell.length_a   1.000
_cell.length_b   1.000
_cell.length_c   1.000
_cell.angle_alpha   90.00
_cell.angle_beta   90.00
_cell.angle_gamma   90.00
#
_symmetry.space_group_name_H-M   'P 1'
#
loop_
_entity.id
_entity.type
_entity.pdbx_description
1 polymer ?
#
loop_
_entity_poly.entity_id
_entity_poly.type
_entity_poly.pdbx_seq_one_letter_code
_entity_poly.pdbx_strand_id
1 'polypeptide(L)'
;MGAKNSVPGRPSSSSALVPDINKINGHQVEDGQAGDHHPVVASWFLGPRAENFKYMAQSFLQVLHDQKEARHSLFPNDPAFITPEIQSDERFQASIEYLNNNLHLLSEKLSTNCIPFWSPRFNGHMNMDTTMPALLGYLTAMLYNPNNLAIEGGPLTTMLEIVVGKQLSEMLGYNVVPSHDPSVPVGWGHITADGSIANIEAIWVARNLKFYPLSLFLAVTEGPLKFIKSNPRPLIVPLCNGTKKPFVDLTTWELLNLTPDAAMSLSHQLSELYGISQTALTKAITPYLIQDTGRRWLEKKFGIENEAVMFVSTTAHYSWPKGCAITGIGAANIISVDVDLNARMSISNLRSKLSDALANKRAVYSVVAIMGSTEHGAVDPLKEILEVRKEFQKQGLSFLIHCDAAWGGYFASKVDVKTKGKNGILNNTRNHTMGFVPRQTLKAYTVEQLESFGEADSVTIDPHKSGLCSYPAGGLCYRDGRLRFLVTWQSPVVYRSGDQSIGVYGVEGSKPGAAAAGVWLSHEVIGLNKNGYGTLLGEGVFTCAKLYANWATLSTDEDNFIVTPFNRLPAEVDGKSPEEIEKQKEFIRKHIIKVDNKTLAEDKAARELLKLLGGDLMTNALACNFKYTVGDKKVLNTSIVEANIMNTRIFNRVSVTRPGEEVKKREIFLTSSQFSQENYGECLTTYKKRLGLKGPDDLCSLLNVTMSPWPTDGNFLTDVVVAGFKKIVQEEAQYAIARNTTSPDFHGFVMQGDSPLHLVHLPMFNMKNHRYQLIITGDLPADIFEIYKSDKAANPDAVYLLGNKNADILEELVKATEFEAVIDKGFPPDDGSHWLSGFKLTNIKLVLNQSLELDDLKRAFPHTDDRLYPSRMPFWMYGTKEQTHIDHILTWSPNAQLNSECVKCDLERELTEEELSNIVVCTFDGLDENFMQPIANDPGQENPNTNWHTPGLPFHRSSTFSVIIYSNYHDSQSDAAPLTKGTITLGGCYADWDIINDIPGSPGEHKMDLLLEDYDILGDIPDSSGKHSIRRGSLKPNLTERHPIHNTYKELLDRRRIEIAKEWTLGFEPFERCKSVIAGSLEKKSMKVNMKKLLKRRNITLEDF
;
A
#
# COMPACT_ATOMS: atom_id res chain seq x y z
N MET A 1 -4.27 -21.16 -84.31
CA MET A 1 -3.88 -19.75 -84.59
C MET A 1 -5.14 -18.90 -84.65
N GLY A 2 -5.11 -17.69 -84.10
CA GLY A 2 -6.09 -16.63 -84.39
C GLY A 2 -7.21 -16.45 -83.36
N ALA A 3 -7.10 -15.36 -82.59
CA ALA A 3 -8.01 -14.89 -81.55
C ALA A 3 -9.17 -14.02 -82.08
N LYS A 4 -10.26 -13.85 -81.30
CA LYS A 4 -10.59 -12.60 -80.58
C LYS A 4 -12.04 -12.55 -80.03
N ASN A 5 -12.13 -11.95 -78.84
CA ASN A 5 -13.21 -11.18 -78.22
C ASN A 5 -14.53 -11.85 -77.79
N SER A 6 -14.77 -11.89 -76.47
CA SER A 6 -15.91 -11.20 -75.81
C SER A 6 -15.78 -11.26 -74.28
N VAL A 7 -16.29 -10.23 -73.61
CA VAL A 7 -16.23 -9.93 -72.16
C VAL A 7 -17.15 -10.86 -71.34
N PRO A 8 -16.77 -11.25 -70.11
CA PRO A 8 -17.74 -11.16 -69.00
C PRO A 8 -17.17 -10.86 -67.59
N GLY A 9 -18.00 -10.22 -66.75
CA GLY A 9 -18.23 -10.60 -65.34
C GLY A 9 -17.27 -10.15 -64.23
N ARG A 10 -17.74 -9.28 -63.32
CA ARG A 10 -17.17 -9.10 -61.96
C ARG A 10 -17.41 -10.35 -61.10
N PRO A 11 -16.42 -10.78 -60.28
CA PRO A 11 -16.69 -11.62 -59.12
C PRO A 11 -16.33 -10.92 -57.79
N SER A 12 -17.15 -11.22 -56.79
CA SER A 12 -16.96 -11.06 -55.36
C SER A 12 -15.84 -11.97 -54.83
N SER A 13 -14.94 -11.45 -53.98
CA SER A 13 -14.13 -12.30 -53.08
C SER A 13 -13.68 -11.54 -51.83
N SER A 14 -14.41 -11.71 -50.75
CA SER A 14 -13.98 -11.43 -49.37
C SER A 14 -13.83 -12.76 -48.62
N SER A 15 -12.67 -13.40 -48.74
CA SER A 15 -12.21 -14.46 -47.83
C SER A 15 -10.80 -14.90 -48.21
N ALA A 16 -9.77 -14.34 -47.56
CA ALA A 16 -8.43 -14.95 -47.44
C ALA A 16 -7.51 -14.06 -46.59
N LEU A 17 -7.62 -14.11 -45.26
CA LEU A 17 -6.57 -13.63 -44.33
C LEU A 17 -6.62 -14.41 -43.01
N VAL A 18 -6.54 -15.75 -43.08
CA VAL A 18 -6.09 -16.61 -41.95
C VAL A 18 -5.41 -17.84 -42.58
N PRO A 19 -4.14 -18.15 -42.31
CA PRO A 19 -3.53 -19.40 -42.76
C PRO A 19 -4.18 -20.59 -42.06
N ASP A 20 -4.41 -21.67 -42.82
CA ASP A 20 -4.93 -22.95 -42.34
C ASP A 20 -3.84 -23.67 -41.51
N ILE A 21 -3.99 -23.68 -40.17
CA ILE A 21 -2.98 -24.14 -39.18
C ILE A 21 -3.26 -25.57 -38.65
N ASN A 22 -4.20 -26.31 -39.25
CA ASN A 22 -4.53 -27.65 -38.78
C ASN A 22 -3.60 -28.73 -39.35
N LYS A 23 -2.40 -28.93 -38.79
CA LYS A 23 -1.62 -30.19 -38.96
C LYS A 23 -0.39 -30.31 -38.05
N ILE A 24 -0.57 -30.56 -36.75
CA ILE A 24 0.45 -31.27 -35.93
C ILE A 24 -0.27 -32.19 -34.93
N ASN A 25 0.04 -33.49 -35.01
CA ASN A 25 -0.61 -34.57 -34.25
C ASN A 25 -0.31 -34.51 -32.75
N GLY A 26 -1.34 -34.82 -31.96
CA GLY A 26 -1.26 -34.92 -30.50
C GLY A 26 -0.66 -36.24 -30.02
N HIS A 27 0.17 -36.13 -28.99
CA HIS A 27 0.43 -37.20 -28.03
C HIS A 27 0.05 -36.69 -26.64
N GLN A 28 -0.83 -37.43 -25.96
CA GLN A 28 -1.11 -37.24 -24.54
C GLN A 28 0.11 -37.67 -23.72
N VAL A 29 0.52 -36.86 -22.74
CA VAL A 29 1.59 -37.19 -21.80
C VAL A 29 1.04 -37.08 -20.39
N GLU A 30 1.37 -38.07 -19.55
CA GLU A 30 0.99 -38.18 -18.15
C GLU A 30 1.49 -37.00 -17.30
N ASP A 31 0.65 -36.56 -16.36
CA ASP A 31 0.89 -35.42 -15.48
C ASP A 31 1.86 -35.82 -14.36
N GLY A 32 3.17 -35.63 -14.59
CA GLY A 32 4.19 -35.93 -13.59
C GLY A 32 5.62 -35.78 -14.08
N GLN A 33 6.28 -34.69 -13.63
CA GLN A 33 7.74 -34.52 -13.51
C GLN A 33 8.60 -34.56 -14.80
N ALA A 34 9.10 -33.38 -15.20
CA ALA A 34 10.46 -33.18 -15.72
C ALA A 34 10.79 -31.68 -15.78
N GLY A 35 11.83 -31.22 -15.09
CA GLY A 35 12.29 -29.82 -15.08
C GLY A 35 13.13 -29.43 -16.29
N ASP A 36 12.69 -29.80 -17.51
CA ASP A 36 13.33 -29.42 -18.77
C ASP A 36 12.75 -28.09 -19.34
N HIS A 37 11.90 -27.38 -18.58
CA HIS A 37 11.18 -26.20 -19.06
C HIS A 37 11.81 -24.85 -18.64
N HIS A 38 12.71 -24.84 -17.66
CA HIS A 38 13.34 -23.59 -17.19
C HIS A 38 14.06 -22.81 -18.31
N PRO A 39 14.76 -23.44 -19.29
CA PRO A 39 15.31 -22.73 -20.44
C PRO A 39 14.24 -22.05 -21.32
N VAL A 40 13.04 -22.63 -21.41
CA VAL A 40 11.90 -22.04 -22.13
C VAL A 40 11.41 -20.81 -21.38
N VAL A 41 11.23 -20.91 -20.06
CA VAL A 41 10.89 -19.77 -19.21
C VAL A 41 11.92 -18.64 -19.33
N ALA A 42 13.21 -18.98 -19.27
CA ALA A 42 14.31 -18.03 -19.42
C ALA A 42 14.28 -17.29 -20.77
N SER A 43 13.79 -17.94 -21.84
CA SER A 43 13.68 -17.33 -23.17
C SER A 43 12.60 -16.25 -23.28
N TRP A 44 11.71 -16.11 -22.28
CA TRP A 44 10.62 -15.13 -22.30
C TRP A 44 10.97 -13.79 -21.66
N PHE A 45 12.15 -13.63 -21.07
CA PHE A 45 12.55 -12.42 -20.36
C PHE A 45 13.84 -11.84 -20.91
N LEU A 46 14.07 -10.54 -20.69
CA LEU A 46 15.36 -9.93 -21.01
C LEU A 46 16.46 -10.50 -20.10
N GLY A 47 16.11 -10.73 -18.83
CA GLY A 47 16.90 -11.45 -17.85
C GLY A 47 17.60 -10.52 -16.84
N PRO A 48 17.95 -11.01 -15.64
CA PRO A 48 18.58 -10.23 -14.58
C PRO A 48 19.83 -9.44 -14.97
N ARG A 49 20.56 -9.89 -15.98
CA ARG A 49 21.77 -9.25 -16.52
C ARG A 49 21.65 -8.97 -18.01
N ALA A 50 20.42 -8.88 -18.52
CA ALA A 50 20.13 -8.72 -19.94
C ALA A 50 20.76 -9.81 -20.82
N GLU A 51 20.76 -11.05 -20.34
CA GLU A 51 21.31 -12.23 -21.01
C GLU A 51 20.72 -12.43 -22.42
N ASN A 52 19.46 -12.04 -22.61
CA ASN A 52 18.75 -12.12 -23.88
C ASN A 52 18.75 -10.82 -24.70
N PHE A 53 19.59 -9.83 -24.37
CA PHE A 53 19.66 -8.54 -25.06
C PHE A 53 19.79 -8.67 -26.58
N LYS A 54 20.64 -9.60 -27.05
CA LYS A 54 20.82 -9.87 -28.48
C LYS A 54 19.48 -10.17 -29.17
N TYR A 55 18.65 -11.03 -28.58
CA TYR A 55 17.38 -11.44 -29.17
C TYR A 55 16.34 -10.32 -29.11
N MET A 56 16.28 -9.57 -27.99
CA MET A 56 15.41 -8.40 -27.88
C MET A 56 15.76 -7.33 -28.93
N ALA A 57 17.04 -7.00 -29.07
CA ALA A 57 17.53 -6.01 -30.03
C ALA A 57 17.26 -6.44 -31.48
N GLN A 58 17.50 -7.71 -31.82
CA GLN A 58 17.21 -8.25 -33.15
C GLN A 58 15.71 -8.19 -33.50
N SER A 59 14.85 -8.60 -32.56
CA SER A 59 13.39 -8.54 -32.75
C SER A 59 12.90 -7.11 -32.93
N PHE A 60 13.39 -6.17 -32.12
CA PHE A 60 12.97 -4.77 -32.25
C PHE A 60 13.50 -4.12 -33.53
N LEU A 61 14.72 -4.44 -33.96
CA LEU A 61 15.24 -3.99 -35.24
C LEU A 61 14.39 -4.50 -36.40
N GLN A 62 13.94 -5.76 -36.35
CA GLN A 62 13.02 -6.31 -37.35
C GLN A 62 11.70 -5.54 -37.38
N VAL A 63 11.13 -5.22 -36.21
CA VAL A 63 9.90 -4.39 -36.10
C VAL A 63 10.07 -3.02 -36.76
N LEU A 64 11.23 -2.37 -36.56
CA LEU A 64 11.53 -1.09 -37.21
C LEU A 64 11.67 -1.22 -38.73
N HIS A 65 12.27 -2.31 -39.21
CA HIS A 65 12.33 -2.62 -40.64
C HIS A 65 10.93 -2.84 -41.23
N ASP A 66 10.09 -3.64 -40.57
CA ASP A 66 8.72 -3.91 -41.02
C ASP A 66 7.89 -2.62 -41.07
N GLN A 67 8.05 -1.72 -40.10
CA GLN A 67 7.38 -0.42 -40.13
C GLN A 67 7.91 0.49 -41.25
N LYS A 68 9.21 0.48 -41.54
CA LYS A 68 9.74 1.21 -42.70
C LYS A 68 9.09 0.70 -44.00
N GLU A 69 9.06 -0.60 -44.20
CA GLU A 69 8.47 -1.22 -45.39
C GLU A 69 6.96 -0.96 -45.49
N ALA A 70 6.24 -1.01 -44.36
CA ALA A 70 4.81 -0.67 -44.32
C ALA A 70 4.54 0.77 -44.78
N ARG A 71 5.33 1.74 -44.29
CA ARG A 71 5.19 3.16 -44.68
C ARG A 71 5.60 3.42 -46.13
N HIS A 72 6.59 2.69 -46.66
CA HIS A 72 7.01 2.84 -48.06
C HIS A 72 6.05 2.18 -49.05
N SER A 73 5.46 1.05 -48.69
CA SER A 73 4.59 0.28 -49.58
C SER A 73 3.16 0.83 -49.64
N LEU A 74 2.71 1.53 -48.59
CA LEU A 74 1.41 2.18 -48.55
C LEU A 74 1.45 3.50 -49.32
N PHE A 75 0.78 3.56 -50.48
CA PHE A 75 0.82 4.69 -51.43
C PHE A 75 2.22 4.98 -52.00
N PRO A 76 2.80 4.05 -52.78
CA PRO A 76 4.22 4.09 -53.20
C PRO A 76 4.59 5.25 -54.14
N ASN A 77 3.60 6.01 -54.64
CA ASN A 77 3.82 7.15 -55.53
C ASN A 77 3.92 8.48 -54.78
N ASP A 78 3.67 8.51 -53.47
CA ASP A 78 3.80 9.72 -52.67
C ASP A 78 5.28 10.12 -52.56
N PRO A 79 5.61 11.42 -52.64
CA PRO A 79 6.99 11.88 -52.52
C PRO A 79 7.50 11.76 -51.07
N ALA A 80 8.82 11.75 -50.90
CA ALA A 80 9.41 11.91 -49.57
C ALA A 80 9.17 13.35 -49.05
N PHE A 81 8.52 13.48 -47.89
CA PHE A 81 8.29 14.76 -47.24
C PHE A 81 9.49 15.26 -46.41
N ILE A 82 10.33 14.32 -45.97
CA ILE A 82 11.59 14.60 -45.28
C ILE A 82 12.71 14.10 -46.18
N THR A 83 13.36 15.01 -46.91
CA THR A 83 14.37 14.68 -47.93
C THR A 83 15.78 14.67 -47.34
N PRO A 84 16.77 14.09 -48.04
CA PRO A 84 18.18 14.16 -47.62
C PRO A 84 18.69 15.60 -47.40
N GLU A 85 18.18 16.58 -48.15
CA GLU A 85 18.53 18.00 -47.97
C GLU A 85 17.96 18.57 -46.67
N ILE A 86 16.74 18.19 -46.27
CA ILE A 86 16.18 18.56 -44.95
C ILE A 86 17.01 17.90 -43.85
N GLN A 87 17.38 16.63 -44.03
CA GLN A 87 18.18 15.91 -43.05
C GLN A 87 19.59 16.50 -42.91
N SER A 88 20.19 17.04 -43.97
CA SER A 88 21.52 17.67 -43.89
C SER A 88 21.50 19.11 -43.36
N ASP A 89 20.33 19.72 -43.14
CA ASP A 89 20.19 21.05 -42.55
C ASP A 89 20.71 21.07 -41.10
N GLU A 90 21.48 22.10 -40.74
CA GLU A 90 22.09 22.25 -39.41
C GLU A 90 21.05 22.25 -38.28
N ARG A 91 19.85 22.81 -38.51
CA ARG A 91 18.78 22.84 -37.50
C ARG A 91 18.19 21.47 -37.27
N PHE A 92 18.09 20.65 -38.32
CA PHE A 92 17.64 19.27 -38.21
C PHE A 92 18.66 18.45 -37.39
N GLN A 93 19.95 18.54 -37.74
CA GLN A 93 21.01 17.82 -37.03
C GLN A 93 21.09 18.23 -35.55
N ALA A 94 21.02 19.54 -35.25
CA ALA A 94 20.97 20.04 -33.88
C ALA A 94 19.76 19.50 -33.10
N SER A 95 18.59 19.40 -33.74
CA SER A 95 17.40 18.82 -33.11
C SER A 95 17.54 17.32 -32.83
N ILE A 96 18.21 16.57 -33.71
CA ILE A 96 18.48 15.13 -33.49
C ILE A 96 19.52 14.93 -32.38
N GLU A 97 20.56 15.75 -32.34
CA GLU A 97 21.54 15.73 -31.24
C GLU A 97 20.86 16.04 -29.91
N TYR A 98 20.00 17.05 -29.86
CA TYR A 98 19.21 17.38 -28.66
C TYR A 98 18.34 16.21 -28.20
N LEU A 99 17.65 15.54 -29.13
CA LEU A 99 16.87 14.33 -28.81
C LEU A 99 17.76 13.23 -28.21
N ASN A 100 18.91 12.94 -28.83
CA ASN A 100 19.82 11.89 -28.36
C ASN A 100 20.38 12.18 -26.97
N ASN A 101 20.73 13.44 -26.69
CA ASN A 101 21.23 13.87 -25.38
C ASN A 101 20.16 13.70 -24.30
N ASN A 102 18.91 14.12 -24.57
CA ASN A 102 17.81 13.96 -23.62
C ASN A 102 17.42 12.49 -23.42
N LEU A 103 17.44 11.67 -24.49
CA LEU A 103 17.19 10.23 -24.39
C LEU A 103 18.27 9.53 -23.55
N HIS A 104 19.54 9.88 -23.75
CA HIS A 104 20.64 9.34 -22.97
C HIS A 104 20.50 9.73 -21.49
N LEU A 105 20.22 11.01 -21.20
CA LEU A 105 19.97 11.49 -19.85
C LEU A 105 18.83 10.73 -19.17
N LEU A 106 17.67 10.59 -19.85
CA LEU A 106 16.54 9.84 -19.31
C LEU A 106 16.92 8.39 -19.00
N SER A 107 17.61 7.72 -19.94
CA SER A 107 18.04 6.33 -19.77
C SER A 107 19.01 6.17 -18.60
N GLU A 108 19.98 7.07 -18.45
CA GLU A 108 20.93 7.07 -17.34
C GLU A 108 20.22 7.27 -15.99
N LYS A 109 19.32 8.27 -15.90
CA LYS A 109 18.59 8.59 -14.67
C LYS A 109 17.67 7.44 -14.25
N LEU A 110 16.96 6.79 -15.19
CA LEU A 110 16.17 5.60 -14.90
C LEU A 110 17.05 4.45 -14.38
N SER A 111 18.20 4.20 -15.03
CA SER A 111 19.09 3.10 -14.63
C SER A 111 19.69 3.24 -13.23
N THR A 112 19.81 4.48 -12.72
CA THR A 112 20.44 4.78 -11.42
C THR A 112 19.44 5.02 -10.30
N ASN A 113 18.19 5.38 -10.62
CA ASN A 113 17.18 5.78 -9.63
C ASN A 113 15.93 4.89 -9.59
N CYS A 114 15.77 3.93 -10.50
CA CYS A 114 14.65 3.00 -10.46
C CYS A 114 14.96 1.74 -9.62
N ILE A 115 13.90 1.17 -9.04
CA ILE A 115 13.97 -0.12 -8.37
C ILE A 115 14.28 -1.22 -9.41
N PRO A 116 15.26 -2.11 -9.16
CA PRO A 116 15.68 -3.10 -10.13
C PRO A 116 14.74 -4.32 -10.09
N PHE A 117 13.51 -4.18 -10.56
CA PHE A 117 12.50 -5.26 -10.55
C PHE A 117 12.95 -6.53 -11.30
N TRP A 118 13.89 -6.40 -12.24
CA TRP A 118 14.51 -7.53 -12.94
C TRP A 118 15.48 -8.34 -12.08
N SER A 119 15.98 -7.76 -10.98
CA SER A 119 16.94 -8.42 -10.10
C SER A 119 16.26 -9.47 -9.23
N PRO A 120 16.81 -10.69 -9.09
CA PRO A 120 16.31 -11.70 -8.17
C PRO A 120 16.45 -11.31 -6.68
N ARG A 121 17.12 -10.17 -6.37
CA ARG A 121 17.11 -9.55 -5.04
C ARG A 121 15.78 -8.88 -4.72
N PHE A 122 15.01 -8.49 -5.74
CA PHE A 122 13.70 -7.88 -5.57
C PHE A 122 12.63 -8.93 -5.26
N ASN A 123 12.01 -8.80 -4.10
CA ASN A 123 11.06 -9.76 -3.55
C ASN A 123 9.96 -9.03 -2.74
N GLY A 124 9.63 -7.79 -3.11
CA GLY A 124 8.80 -6.88 -2.33
C GLY A 124 7.34 -6.88 -2.76
N HIS A 125 7.02 -6.13 -3.82
CA HIS A 125 5.67 -5.95 -4.33
C HIS A 125 5.40 -6.82 -5.56
N MET A 126 4.16 -6.82 -6.08
CA MET A 126 3.72 -7.50 -7.30
C MET A 126 4.34 -6.92 -8.60
N ASN A 127 5.66 -6.85 -8.66
CA ASN A 127 6.45 -6.39 -9.79
C ASN A 127 7.66 -7.32 -10.02
N MET A 128 8.01 -7.51 -11.30
CA MET A 128 9.15 -8.31 -11.75
C MET A 128 9.56 -7.81 -13.15
N ASP A 129 10.59 -8.42 -13.75
CA ASP A 129 10.85 -8.25 -15.18
C ASP A 129 9.59 -8.58 -16.01
N THR A 130 9.32 -7.78 -17.04
CA THR A 130 8.16 -8.03 -17.91
C THR A 130 8.56 -8.96 -19.04
N THR A 131 7.62 -9.75 -19.56
CA THR A 131 7.94 -10.69 -20.64
C THR A 131 8.32 -9.93 -21.92
N MET A 132 9.39 -10.37 -22.59
CA MET A 132 9.79 -9.87 -23.90
C MET A 132 8.65 -9.86 -24.92
N PRO A 133 7.79 -10.90 -25.06
CA PRO A 133 6.66 -10.83 -25.98
C PRO A 133 5.67 -9.71 -25.63
N ALA A 134 5.41 -9.43 -24.35
CA ALA A 134 4.55 -8.30 -23.98
C ALA A 134 5.17 -6.96 -24.40
N LEU A 135 6.46 -6.75 -24.10
CA LEU A 135 7.20 -5.55 -24.49
C LEU A 135 7.24 -5.36 -26.01
N LEU A 136 7.59 -6.40 -26.76
CA LEU A 136 7.68 -6.35 -28.23
C LEU A 136 6.32 -6.09 -28.85
N GLY A 137 5.25 -6.73 -28.37
CA GLY A 137 3.89 -6.49 -28.86
C GLY A 137 3.44 -5.06 -28.63
N TYR A 138 3.71 -4.52 -27.44
CA TYR A 138 3.41 -3.13 -27.11
C TYR A 138 4.19 -2.15 -27.99
N LEU A 139 5.51 -2.30 -28.07
CA LEU A 139 6.38 -1.43 -28.87
C LEU A 139 6.00 -1.46 -30.36
N THR A 140 5.67 -2.64 -30.88
CA THR A 140 5.24 -2.81 -32.29
C THR A 140 3.98 -2.01 -32.59
N ALA A 141 2.94 -2.17 -31.77
CA ALA A 141 1.66 -1.48 -31.98
C ALA A 141 1.75 0.03 -31.66
N MET A 142 2.59 0.43 -30.70
CA MET A 142 2.79 1.84 -30.34
C MET A 142 3.30 2.68 -31.53
N LEU A 143 4.08 2.10 -32.45
CA LEU A 143 4.53 2.77 -33.68
C LEU A 143 3.40 3.14 -34.65
N TYR A 144 2.21 2.56 -34.47
CA TYR A 144 0.98 2.88 -35.19
C TYR A 144 -0.01 3.71 -34.36
N ASN A 145 0.23 3.84 -33.05
CA ASN A 145 -0.60 4.56 -32.08
C ASN A 145 -2.12 4.31 -32.20
N PRO A 146 -2.59 3.04 -32.26
CA PRO A 146 -4.00 2.76 -32.43
C PRO A 146 -4.81 3.06 -31.16
N ASN A 147 -6.01 3.60 -31.35
CA ASN A 147 -6.95 3.88 -30.26
C ASN A 147 -8.12 2.90 -30.31
N ASN A 148 -8.21 2.03 -29.30
CA ASN A 148 -9.25 0.99 -29.21
C ASN A 148 -10.61 1.51 -28.71
N LEU A 149 -10.77 2.82 -28.49
CA LEU A 149 -12.08 3.42 -28.24
C LEU A 149 -13.05 3.11 -29.39
N ALA A 150 -12.61 3.30 -30.63
CA ALA A 150 -13.42 3.13 -31.83
C ALA A 150 -12.72 2.19 -32.80
N ILE A 151 -13.48 1.33 -33.49
CA ILE A 151 -12.89 0.30 -34.35
C ILE A 151 -12.11 0.92 -35.51
N GLU A 152 -12.54 2.07 -36.03
CA GLU A 152 -11.83 2.82 -37.06
C GLU A 152 -10.49 3.41 -36.59
N GLY A 153 -10.32 3.62 -35.28
CA GLY A 153 -9.08 4.12 -34.68
C GLY A 153 -8.02 3.04 -34.45
N GLY A 154 -8.41 1.77 -34.53
CA GLY A 154 -7.53 0.62 -34.31
C GLY A 154 -8.21 -0.69 -34.69
N PRO A 155 -8.48 -0.96 -35.98
CA PRO A 155 -9.33 -2.08 -36.38
C PRO A 155 -8.70 -3.43 -36.02
N LEU A 156 -7.39 -3.56 -36.24
CA LEU A 156 -6.66 -4.77 -35.85
C LEU A 156 -6.57 -4.90 -34.32
N THR A 157 -6.15 -3.85 -33.62
CA THR A 157 -5.93 -3.92 -32.17
C THR A 157 -7.23 -4.03 -31.37
N THR A 158 -8.35 -3.55 -31.89
CA THR A 158 -9.69 -3.81 -31.34
C THR A 158 -10.01 -5.30 -31.44
N MET A 159 -9.72 -5.93 -32.58
CA MET A 159 -9.88 -7.38 -32.74
C MET A 159 -8.94 -8.18 -31.83
N LEU A 160 -7.68 -7.72 -31.65
CA LEU A 160 -6.76 -8.34 -30.70
C LEU A 160 -7.30 -8.27 -29.27
N GLU A 161 -7.88 -7.14 -28.86
CA GLU A 161 -8.47 -7.00 -27.53
C GLU A 161 -9.68 -7.93 -27.34
N ILE A 162 -10.55 -8.08 -28.35
CA ILE A 162 -11.65 -9.05 -28.32
C ILE A 162 -11.11 -10.48 -28.17
N VAL A 163 -10.01 -10.82 -28.85
CA VAL A 163 -9.35 -12.12 -28.71
C VAL A 163 -8.79 -12.29 -27.31
N VAL A 164 -8.12 -11.29 -26.76
CA VAL A 164 -7.59 -11.30 -25.38
C VAL A 164 -8.72 -11.49 -24.37
N GLY A 165 -9.83 -10.77 -24.50
CA GLY A 165 -11.00 -10.94 -23.65
C GLY A 165 -11.57 -12.35 -23.67
N LYS A 166 -11.59 -12.99 -24.85
CA LYS A 166 -11.99 -14.40 -25.00
C LYS A 166 -10.97 -15.36 -24.37
N GLN A 167 -9.68 -15.13 -24.61
CA GLN A 167 -8.59 -15.94 -24.04
C GLN A 167 -8.65 -15.95 -22.51
N LEU A 168 -8.81 -14.77 -21.89
CA LEU A 168 -8.95 -14.64 -20.44
C LEU A 168 -10.23 -15.32 -19.94
N SER A 169 -11.37 -15.08 -20.61
CA SER A 169 -12.64 -15.71 -20.26
C SER A 169 -12.59 -17.25 -20.34
N GLU A 170 -11.95 -17.82 -21.37
CA GLU A 170 -11.78 -19.26 -21.53
C GLU A 170 -10.88 -19.84 -20.43
N MET A 171 -9.76 -19.18 -20.10
CA MET A 171 -8.87 -19.60 -19.02
C MET A 171 -9.58 -19.63 -17.66
N LEU A 172 -10.51 -18.69 -17.42
CA LEU A 172 -11.33 -18.63 -16.21
C LEU A 172 -12.52 -19.61 -16.22
N GLY A 173 -12.70 -20.38 -17.30
CA GLY A 173 -13.75 -21.40 -17.40
C GLY A 173 -15.10 -20.90 -17.91
N TYR A 174 -15.17 -19.68 -18.44
CA TYR A 174 -16.39 -19.18 -19.07
C TYR A 174 -16.59 -19.76 -20.47
N ASN A 175 -17.86 -19.92 -20.84
CA ASN A 175 -18.23 -20.32 -22.20
C ASN A 175 -18.01 -19.15 -23.17
N VAL A 176 -17.05 -19.26 -24.08
CA VAL A 176 -16.79 -18.23 -25.12
C VAL A 176 -17.41 -18.56 -26.48
N VAL A 177 -18.08 -19.71 -26.58
CA VAL A 177 -18.72 -20.19 -27.81
C VAL A 177 -20.19 -19.76 -27.82
N PRO A 178 -20.66 -19.02 -28.84
CA PRO A 178 -22.07 -18.70 -28.98
C PRO A 178 -22.94 -19.97 -29.06
N SER A 179 -24.01 -20.02 -28.27
CA SER A 179 -25.03 -21.06 -28.31
C SER A 179 -26.26 -20.60 -29.09
N HIS A 180 -26.99 -21.54 -29.71
CA HIS A 180 -28.34 -21.26 -30.22
C HIS A 180 -29.37 -21.09 -29.09
N ASP A 181 -29.05 -21.58 -27.89
CA ASP A 181 -29.83 -21.37 -26.68
C ASP A 181 -29.40 -20.06 -25.99
N PRO A 182 -30.23 -19.01 -26.00
CA PRO A 182 -29.93 -17.69 -25.41
C PRO A 182 -29.92 -17.69 -23.87
N SER A 183 -30.30 -18.81 -23.24
CA SER A 183 -30.14 -19.03 -21.80
C SER A 183 -28.71 -19.43 -21.42
N VAL A 184 -27.90 -19.90 -22.36
CA VAL A 184 -26.49 -20.22 -22.14
C VAL A 184 -25.68 -18.93 -22.24
N PRO A 185 -25.06 -18.45 -21.14
CA PRO A 185 -24.29 -17.22 -21.18
C PRO A 185 -23.03 -17.39 -22.04
N VAL A 186 -22.69 -16.32 -22.75
CA VAL A 186 -21.45 -16.23 -23.52
C VAL A 186 -20.56 -15.20 -22.83
N GLY A 187 -19.40 -15.65 -22.36
CA GLY A 187 -18.40 -14.84 -21.69
C GLY A 187 -17.86 -13.74 -22.58
N TRP A 188 -17.50 -12.62 -21.95
CA TRP A 188 -16.88 -11.48 -22.61
C TRP A 188 -15.91 -10.83 -21.64
N GLY A 189 -14.77 -10.38 -22.14
CA GLY A 189 -13.84 -9.58 -21.35
C GLY A 189 -13.18 -8.50 -22.19
N HIS A 190 -12.53 -7.57 -21.52
CA HIS A 190 -11.75 -6.50 -22.14
C HIS A 190 -10.59 -6.06 -21.23
N ILE A 191 -9.65 -5.30 -21.80
CA ILE A 191 -8.51 -4.75 -21.06
C ILE A 191 -8.91 -3.43 -20.41
N THR A 192 -8.53 -3.19 -19.17
CA THR A 192 -8.66 -1.88 -18.52
C THR A 192 -7.29 -1.26 -18.30
N ALA A 193 -7.22 0.02 -17.93
CA ALA A 193 -5.96 0.65 -17.52
C ALA A 193 -5.32 -0.11 -16.35
N ASP A 194 -6.13 -0.55 -15.40
CA ASP A 194 -5.71 -1.33 -14.23
C ASP A 194 -6.87 -2.08 -13.56
N GLY A 195 -6.55 -2.91 -12.58
CA GLY A 195 -7.52 -3.67 -11.79
C GLY A 195 -8.42 -2.82 -10.89
N SER A 196 -8.03 -1.58 -10.54
CA SER A 196 -8.92 -0.66 -9.82
C SER A 196 -10.06 -0.21 -10.73
N ILE A 197 -9.77 0.11 -12.00
CA ILE A 197 -10.80 0.42 -13.00
C ILE A 197 -11.70 -0.78 -13.25
N ALA A 198 -11.14 -1.99 -13.38
CA ALA A 198 -11.93 -3.22 -13.51
C ALA A 198 -12.88 -3.45 -12.32
N ASN A 199 -12.40 -3.25 -11.08
CA ASN A 199 -13.22 -3.32 -9.89
C ASN A 199 -14.32 -2.24 -9.86
N ILE A 200 -14.01 -1.00 -10.29
CA ILE A 200 -15.01 0.08 -10.40
C ILE A 200 -16.09 -0.27 -11.41
N GLU A 201 -15.72 -0.84 -12.57
CA GLU A 201 -16.68 -1.31 -13.57
C GLU A 201 -17.56 -2.44 -13.03
N ALA A 202 -16.98 -3.40 -12.30
CA ALA A 202 -17.74 -4.48 -11.66
C ALA A 202 -18.74 -3.95 -10.61
N ILE A 203 -18.32 -2.99 -9.78
CA ILE A 203 -19.21 -2.28 -8.85
C ILE A 203 -20.34 -1.58 -9.62
N TRP A 204 -20.01 -0.89 -10.70
CA TRP A 204 -20.98 -0.16 -11.52
C TRP A 204 -22.02 -1.10 -12.15
N VAL A 205 -21.58 -2.26 -12.67
CA VAL A 205 -22.46 -3.31 -13.16
C VAL A 205 -23.34 -3.86 -12.05
N ALA A 206 -22.78 -4.24 -10.89
CA ALA A 206 -23.56 -4.78 -9.78
C ALA A 206 -24.64 -3.80 -9.30
N ARG A 207 -24.29 -2.50 -9.24
CA ARG A 207 -25.23 -1.40 -8.94
C ARG A 207 -26.36 -1.33 -9.95
N ASN A 208 -26.03 -1.23 -11.23
CA ASN A 208 -27.02 -1.03 -12.29
C ASN A 208 -27.90 -2.26 -12.48
N LEU A 209 -27.33 -3.46 -12.35
CA LEU A 209 -28.06 -4.74 -12.38
C LEU A 209 -29.14 -4.78 -11.30
N LYS A 210 -28.80 -4.38 -10.06
CA LYS A 210 -29.72 -4.45 -8.92
C LYS A 210 -31.00 -3.64 -9.14
N PHE A 211 -30.89 -2.49 -9.82
CA PHE A 211 -32.02 -1.58 -10.07
C PHE A 211 -32.66 -1.74 -11.46
N TYR A 212 -32.07 -2.53 -12.35
CA TYR A 212 -32.63 -2.76 -13.69
C TYR A 212 -34.06 -3.33 -13.65
N PRO A 213 -34.39 -4.36 -12.83
CA PRO A 213 -35.77 -4.86 -12.74
C PRO A 213 -36.79 -3.81 -12.30
N LEU A 214 -36.42 -2.94 -11.36
CA LEU A 214 -37.28 -1.83 -10.88
C LEU A 214 -37.54 -0.82 -12.01
N SER A 215 -36.49 -0.48 -12.77
CA SER A 215 -36.59 0.43 -13.92
C SER A 215 -37.52 -0.14 -15.00
N LEU A 216 -37.36 -1.43 -15.31
CA LEU A 216 -38.23 -2.12 -16.25
C LEU A 216 -39.67 -2.22 -15.74
N PHE A 217 -39.86 -2.47 -14.43
CA PHE A 217 -41.16 -2.52 -13.81
C PHE A 217 -41.93 -1.20 -14.01
N LEU A 218 -41.28 -0.05 -13.83
CA LEU A 218 -41.89 1.25 -14.13
C LEU A 218 -42.21 1.42 -15.62
N ALA A 219 -41.31 1.01 -16.52
CA ALA A 219 -41.57 1.06 -17.96
C ALA A 219 -42.81 0.23 -18.36
N VAL A 220 -43.03 -0.91 -17.68
CA VAL A 220 -44.17 -1.83 -17.88
C VAL A 220 -45.44 -1.39 -17.15
N THR A 221 -45.36 -0.65 -16.06
CA THR A 221 -46.55 -0.29 -15.26
C THR A 221 -47.02 1.14 -15.49
N GLU A 222 -46.09 2.07 -15.68
CA GLU A 222 -46.33 3.51 -15.83
C GLU A 222 -45.92 4.03 -17.22
N GLY A 223 -44.98 3.35 -17.88
CA GLY A 223 -44.35 3.80 -19.11
C GLY A 223 -44.93 3.27 -20.42
N PRO A 224 -44.17 3.40 -21.53
CA PRO A 224 -44.60 3.00 -22.87
C PRO A 224 -44.90 1.50 -23.04
N LEU A 225 -44.43 0.65 -22.12
CA LEU A 225 -44.61 -0.81 -22.18
C LEU A 225 -45.87 -1.28 -21.42
N LYS A 226 -46.77 -0.37 -21.01
CA LYS A 226 -48.01 -0.70 -20.27
C LYS A 226 -48.92 -1.74 -20.91
N PHE A 227 -48.83 -1.93 -22.23
CA PHE A 227 -49.61 -2.95 -22.93
C PHE A 227 -49.26 -4.38 -22.47
N ILE A 228 -48.07 -4.60 -21.91
CA ILE A 228 -47.66 -5.89 -21.35
C ILE A 228 -48.51 -6.27 -20.13
N LYS A 229 -48.89 -5.30 -19.30
CA LYS A 229 -49.70 -5.53 -18.09
C LYS A 229 -51.08 -6.12 -18.43
N SER A 230 -51.68 -5.69 -19.54
CA SER A 230 -52.98 -6.17 -20.01
C SER A 230 -52.89 -7.29 -21.05
N ASN A 231 -51.68 -7.81 -21.34
CA ASN A 231 -51.49 -8.83 -22.37
C ASN A 231 -51.96 -10.20 -21.85
N PRO A 232 -52.74 -10.98 -22.64
CA PRO A 232 -53.19 -12.30 -22.23
C PRO A 232 -52.04 -13.31 -22.02
N ARG A 233 -50.84 -13.04 -22.58
CA ARG A 233 -49.61 -13.78 -22.27
C ARG A 233 -48.76 -12.95 -21.27
N PRO A 234 -48.80 -13.28 -19.97
CA PRO A 234 -47.99 -12.58 -18.98
C PRO A 234 -46.50 -12.94 -19.12
N LEU A 235 -45.63 -11.97 -18.83
CA LEU A 235 -44.20 -12.21 -18.66
C LEU A 235 -43.99 -12.93 -17.33
N ILE A 236 -43.67 -14.22 -17.37
CA ILE A 236 -43.44 -15.03 -16.18
C ILE A 236 -41.94 -15.06 -15.86
N VAL A 237 -41.59 -14.62 -14.65
CA VAL A 237 -40.20 -14.52 -14.20
C VAL A 237 -39.95 -15.51 -13.06
N PRO A 238 -38.86 -16.29 -13.10
CA PRO A 238 -38.43 -17.10 -11.98
C PRO A 238 -37.81 -16.21 -10.88
N LEU A 239 -38.29 -16.36 -9.67
CA LEU A 239 -37.69 -15.79 -8.46
C LEU A 239 -36.47 -16.62 -8.05
N CYS A 240 -35.61 -16.03 -7.22
CA CYS A 240 -34.40 -16.69 -6.73
C CYS A 240 -34.70 -17.96 -5.91
N ASN A 241 -35.87 -18.07 -5.27
CA ASN A 241 -36.29 -19.28 -4.57
C ASN A 241 -36.87 -20.38 -5.49
N GLY A 242 -36.87 -20.15 -6.81
CA GLY A 242 -37.37 -21.08 -7.82
C GLY A 242 -38.88 -20.96 -8.12
N THR A 243 -39.64 -20.19 -7.33
CA THR A 243 -41.05 -19.92 -7.65
C THR A 243 -41.17 -19.03 -8.88
N LYS A 244 -42.26 -19.14 -9.64
CA LYS A 244 -42.51 -18.35 -10.85
C LYS A 244 -43.72 -17.45 -10.64
N LYS A 245 -43.61 -16.17 -10.99
CA LYS A 245 -44.69 -15.20 -10.88
C LYS A 245 -44.78 -14.29 -12.11
N PRO A 246 -45.95 -13.72 -12.42
CA PRO A 246 -46.03 -12.63 -13.39
C PRO A 246 -45.17 -11.45 -12.95
N PHE A 247 -44.41 -10.88 -13.87
CA PHE A 247 -43.47 -9.77 -13.60
C PHE A 247 -44.15 -8.55 -12.96
N VAL A 248 -45.39 -8.28 -13.37
CA VAL A 248 -46.19 -7.15 -12.86
C VAL A 248 -46.71 -7.36 -11.44
N ASP A 249 -46.64 -8.59 -10.92
CA ASP A 249 -47.10 -8.95 -9.58
C ASP A 249 -45.95 -9.06 -8.57
N LEU A 250 -44.71 -8.78 -9.00
CA LEU A 250 -43.54 -8.84 -8.14
C LEU A 250 -43.52 -7.68 -7.14
N THR A 251 -43.19 -8.01 -5.89
CA THR A 251 -42.91 -7.02 -4.85
C THR A 251 -41.56 -6.32 -5.07
N THR A 252 -41.35 -5.15 -4.45
CA THR A 252 -40.04 -4.46 -4.46
C THR A 252 -38.90 -5.39 -4.03
N TRP A 253 -39.11 -6.19 -2.99
CA TRP A 253 -38.11 -7.14 -2.49
C TRP A 253 -37.78 -8.23 -3.51
N GLU A 254 -38.78 -8.78 -4.19
CA GLU A 254 -38.57 -9.79 -5.23
C GLU A 254 -37.87 -9.21 -6.47
N LEU A 255 -38.21 -7.98 -6.86
CA LEU A 255 -37.53 -7.27 -7.97
C LEU A 255 -36.04 -7.04 -7.67
N LEU A 256 -35.71 -6.64 -6.43
CA LEU A 256 -34.32 -6.47 -5.98
C LEU A 256 -33.55 -7.79 -5.82
N ASN A 257 -34.24 -8.94 -5.81
CA ASN A 257 -33.64 -10.26 -5.55
C ASN A 257 -33.85 -11.26 -6.68
N LEU A 258 -34.15 -10.78 -7.90
CA LEU A 258 -33.96 -11.61 -9.08
C LEU A 258 -32.50 -12.08 -9.17
N THR A 259 -32.27 -13.31 -9.63
CA THR A 259 -30.91 -13.78 -9.89
C THR A 259 -30.28 -12.96 -11.02
N PRO A 260 -28.94 -12.82 -11.07
CA PRO A 260 -28.28 -12.14 -12.18
C PRO A 260 -28.76 -12.65 -13.55
N ASP A 261 -28.87 -13.98 -13.71
CA ASP A 261 -29.35 -14.60 -14.96
C ASP A 261 -30.82 -14.24 -15.26
N ALA A 262 -31.70 -14.29 -14.26
CA ALA A 262 -33.11 -13.94 -14.43
C ALA A 262 -33.25 -12.47 -14.88
N ALA A 263 -32.54 -11.56 -14.22
CA ALA A 263 -32.55 -10.14 -14.57
C ALA A 263 -32.02 -9.88 -15.99
N MET A 264 -30.93 -10.55 -16.39
CA MET A 264 -30.35 -10.41 -17.74
C MET A 264 -31.18 -11.07 -18.84
N SER A 265 -32.02 -12.04 -18.51
CA SER A 265 -32.93 -12.69 -19.47
C SER A 265 -34.14 -11.82 -19.84
N LEU A 266 -34.49 -10.79 -19.05
CA LEU A 266 -35.72 -10.01 -19.22
C LEU A 266 -35.80 -9.32 -20.59
N SER A 267 -34.72 -8.70 -21.08
CA SER A 267 -34.73 -8.02 -22.38
C SER A 267 -34.97 -8.99 -23.54
N HIS A 268 -34.37 -10.18 -23.47
CA HIS A 268 -34.56 -11.23 -24.45
C HIS A 268 -35.99 -11.79 -24.41
N GLN A 269 -36.52 -12.07 -23.23
CA GLN A 269 -37.90 -12.53 -23.06
C GLN A 269 -38.92 -11.53 -23.61
N LEU A 270 -38.69 -10.22 -23.43
CA LEU A 270 -39.53 -9.17 -24.00
C LEU A 270 -39.49 -9.16 -25.53
N SER A 271 -38.32 -9.38 -26.12
CA SER A 271 -38.17 -9.50 -27.57
C SER A 271 -38.89 -10.74 -28.11
N GLU A 272 -38.75 -11.89 -27.45
CA GLU A 272 -39.38 -13.15 -27.92
C GLU A 272 -40.89 -13.15 -27.74
N LEU A 273 -41.39 -12.72 -26.57
CA LEU A 273 -42.82 -12.80 -26.25
C LEU A 273 -43.64 -11.71 -26.94
N TYR A 274 -43.06 -10.51 -27.12
CA TYR A 274 -43.80 -9.33 -27.55
C TYR A 274 -43.24 -8.68 -28.82
N GLY A 275 -42.16 -9.20 -29.40
CA GLY A 275 -41.54 -8.63 -30.61
C GLY A 275 -40.91 -7.25 -30.38
N ILE A 276 -40.60 -6.90 -29.12
CA ILE A 276 -40.03 -5.58 -28.80
C ILE A 276 -38.58 -5.54 -29.27
N SER A 277 -38.29 -4.62 -30.19
CA SER A 277 -36.91 -4.41 -30.67
C SER A 277 -36.03 -3.79 -29.59
N GLN A 278 -34.71 -4.02 -29.66
CA GLN A 278 -33.74 -3.41 -28.74
C GLN A 278 -33.85 -1.89 -28.70
N THR A 279 -33.98 -1.24 -29.85
CA THR A 279 -34.11 0.22 -29.95
C THR A 279 -35.37 0.72 -29.25
N ALA A 280 -36.50 0.00 -29.42
CA ALA A 280 -37.75 0.33 -28.74
C ALA A 280 -37.66 0.11 -27.23
N LEU A 281 -37.08 -1.02 -26.80
CA LEU A 281 -36.89 -1.33 -25.37
C LEU A 281 -35.98 -0.30 -24.70
N THR A 282 -34.84 0.01 -25.31
CA THR A 282 -33.89 1.02 -24.83
C THR A 282 -34.60 2.35 -24.64
N LYS A 283 -35.26 2.86 -25.69
CA LYS A 283 -36.01 4.13 -25.61
C LYS A 283 -37.10 4.12 -24.53
N ALA A 284 -37.74 2.98 -24.29
CA ALA A 284 -38.80 2.86 -23.29
C ALA A 284 -38.30 2.81 -21.85
N ILE A 285 -37.13 2.20 -21.59
CA ILE A 285 -36.60 2.01 -20.24
C ILE A 285 -35.66 3.14 -19.79
N THR A 286 -34.94 3.80 -20.71
CA THR A 286 -33.99 4.90 -20.44
C THR A 286 -34.50 5.89 -19.38
N PRO A 287 -35.73 6.46 -19.49
CA PRO A 287 -36.21 7.44 -18.50
C PRO A 287 -36.32 6.93 -17.05
N TYR A 288 -36.23 5.62 -16.83
CA TYR A 288 -36.36 4.98 -15.53
C TYR A 288 -35.05 4.35 -15.03
N LEU A 289 -34.01 4.27 -15.87
CA LEU A 289 -32.71 3.72 -15.49
C LEU A 289 -32.02 4.61 -14.45
N ILE A 290 -31.24 4.01 -13.54
CA ILE A 290 -30.48 4.78 -12.54
C ILE A 290 -29.34 5.60 -13.15
N GLN A 291 -28.93 5.27 -14.37
CA GLN A 291 -28.00 6.02 -15.19
C GLN A 291 -28.56 7.41 -15.53
N ASP A 292 -29.89 7.54 -15.66
CA ASP A 292 -30.57 8.82 -15.95
C ASP A 292 -31.18 9.46 -14.70
N THR A 293 -31.84 8.66 -13.86
CA THR A 293 -32.62 9.17 -12.71
C THR A 293 -31.82 9.32 -11.42
N GLY A 294 -30.69 8.60 -11.32
CA GLY A 294 -29.98 8.38 -10.07
C GLY A 294 -30.68 7.37 -9.15
N ARG A 295 -29.88 6.60 -8.40
CA ARG A 295 -30.37 5.53 -7.50
C ARG A 295 -31.43 6.00 -6.50
N ARG A 296 -31.19 7.13 -5.83
CA ARG A 296 -32.07 7.66 -4.76
C ARG A 296 -33.49 7.93 -5.23
N TRP A 297 -33.67 8.28 -6.50
CA TRP A 297 -35.00 8.50 -7.06
C TRP A 297 -35.80 7.20 -7.10
N LEU A 298 -35.22 6.11 -7.59
CA LEU A 298 -35.86 4.79 -7.59
C LEU A 298 -36.11 4.27 -6.17
N GLU A 299 -35.16 4.46 -5.26
CA GLU A 299 -35.32 4.03 -3.87
C GLU A 299 -36.54 4.68 -3.22
N LYS A 300 -36.67 6.01 -3.36
CA LYS A 300 -37.85 6.73 -2.88
C LYS A 300 -39.13 6.28 -3.58
N LYS A 301 -39.09 6.07 -4.90
CA LYS A 301 -40.26 5.65 -5.69
C LYS A 301 -40.80 4.27 -5.27
N PHE A 302 -39.92 3.36 -4.85
CA PHE A 302 -40.28 2.00 -4.44
C PHE A 302 -40.32 1.78 -2.92
N GLY A 303 -40.16 2.84 -2.11
CA GLY A 303 -40.19 2.76 -0.65
C GLY A 303 -39.04 1.93 -0.07
N ILE A 304 -37.85 2.02 -0.67
CA ILE A 304 -36.64 1.35 -0.18
C ILE A 304 -36.02 2.23 0.90
N GLU A 305 -36.14 1.81 2.16
CA GLU A 305 -35.62 2.54 3.33
C GLU A 305 -34.16 2.16 3.65
N ASN A 306 -33.80 0.89 3.46
CA ASN A 306 -32.46 0.38 3.72
C ASN A 306 -31.64 0.31 2.44
N GLU A 307 -30.59 1.13 2.34
CA GLU A 307 -29.69 1.14 1.19
C GLU A 307 -29.02 -0.24 0.98
N ALA A 308 -28.92 -0.65 -0.28
CA ALA A 308 -28.28 -1.91 -0.63
C ALA A 308 -26.77 -1.90 -0.35
N VAL A 309 -26.20 -3.08 -0.09
CA VAL A 309 -24.79 -3.24 0.35
C VAL A 309 -23.96 -4.18 -0.50
N MET A 310 -22.64 -4.09 -0.34
CA MET A 310 -21.68 -5.08 -0.82
C MET A 310 -20.97 -5.74 0.36
N PHE A 311 -20.67 -7.03 0.23
CA PHE A 311 -19.86 -7.77 1.19
C PHE A 311 -18.48 -8.03 0.61
N VAL A 312 -17.45 -7.65 1.37
CA VAL A 312 -16.05 -7.84 1.00
C VAL A 312 -15.31 -8.25 2.27
N SER A 313 -14.29 -9.10 2.16
CA SER A 313 -13.41 -9.43 3.28
C SER A 313 -12.75 -8.17 3.85
N THR A 314 -12.40 -8.14 5.15
CA THR A 314 -11.64 -7.04 5.78
C THR A 314 -10.27 -6.81 5.13
N THR A 315 -9.77 -7.78 4.36
CA THR A 315 -8.54 -7.70 3.56
C THR A 315 -8.75 -7.08 2.16
N ALA A 316 -9.86 -6.36 1.97
CA ALA A 316 -10.18 -5.70 0.71
C ALA A 316 -9.11 -4.71 0.26
N HIS A 317 -8.76 -4.77 -1.03
CA HIS A 317 -7.95 -3.72 -1.65
C HIS A 317 -8.70 -2.38 -1.62
N TYR A 318 -7.97 -1.27 -1.44
CA TYR A 318 -8.55 0.08 -1.31
C TYR A 318 -9.43 0.51 -2.51
N SER A 319 -9.31 -0.16 -3.65
CA SER A 319 -10.17 0.10 -4.82
C SER A 319 -11.65 -0.11 -4.53
N TRP A 320 -12.01 -0.97 -3.58
CA TRP A 320 -13.41 -1.25 -3.22
C TRP A 320 -14.10 -0.06 -2.55
N PRO A 321 -13.61 0.49 -1.41
CA PRO A 321 -14.20 1.70 -0.83
C PRO A 321 -14.12 2.90 -1.79
N LYS A 322 -13.02 3.04 -2.54
CA LYS A 322 -12.88 4.08 -3.57
C LYS A 322 -13.94 3.95 -4.68
N GLY A 323 -14.16 2.74 -5.19
CA GLY A 323 -15.14 2.49 -6.25
C GLY A 323 -16.58 2.69 -5.79
N CYS A 324 -16.89 2.34 -4.53
CA CYS A 324 -18.20 2.65 -3.94
C CYS A 324 -18.43 4.15 -3.82
N ALA A 325 -17.40 4.93 -3.46
CA ALA A 325 -17.47 6.38 -3.41
C ALA A 325 -17.69 6.98 -4.81
N ILE A 326 -16.90 6.56 -5.81
CA ILE A 326 -17.01 7.03 -7.21
C ILE A 326 -18.38 6.72 -7.81
N THR A 327 -18.93 5.53 -7.54
CA THR A 327 -20.23 5.10 -8.08
C THR A 327 -21.43 5.61 -7.28
N GLY A 328 -21.25 6.46 -6.26
CA GLY A 328 -22.34 7.05 -5.48
C GLY A 328 -23.07 6.06 -4.56
N ILE A 329 -22.43 4.92 -4.24
CA ILE A 329 -22.89 3.94 -3.25
C ILE A 329 -22.43 4.38 -1.85
N GLY A 330 -21.25 4.97 -1.74
CA GLY A 330 -20.62 5.36 -0.48
C GLY A 330 -19.89 4.19 0.20
N ALA A 331 -18.69 4.46 0.73
CA ALA A 331 -17.85 3.41 1.34
C ALA A 331 -18.51 2.74 2.57
N ALA A 332 -19.36 3.46 3.30
CA ALA A 332 -20.12 2.93 4.45
C ALA A 332 -21.14 1.83 4.08
N ASN A 333 -21.44 1.64 2.79
CA ASN A 333 -22.29 0.55 2.30
C ASN A 333 -21.50 -0.70 1.89
N ILE A 334 -20.19 -0.74 2.19
CA ILE A 334 -19.41 -1.97 2.23
C ILE A 334 -19.55 -2.55 3.64
N ILE A 335 -20.01 -3.79 3.72
CA ILE A 335 -20.03 -4.56 4.95
C ILE A 335 -18.82 -5.48 4.95
N SER A 336 -17.84 -5.16 5.79
CA SER A 336 -16.66 -5.98 5.98
C SER A 336 -17.03 -7.34 6.57
N VAL A 337 -16.45 -8.40 6.02
CA VAL A 337 -16.56 -9.79 6.49
C VAL A 337 -15.22 -10.17 7.11
N ASP A 338 -15.26 -10.71 8.32
CA ASP A 338 -14.05 -11.09 9.05
C ASP A 338 -13.28 -12.22 8.34
N VAL A 339 -12.01 -12.40 8.71
CA VAL A 339 -11.15 -13.44 8.14
C VAL A 339 -10.85 -14.57 9.11
N ASP A 340 -10.51 -15.74 8.54
CA ASP A 340 -9.95 -16.87 9.27
C ASP A 340 -8.47 -16.66 9.62
N LEU A 341 -7.87 -17.66 10.28
CA LEU A 341 -6.46 -17.64 10.68
C LEU A 341 -5.45 -17.70 9.51
N ASN A 342 -5.93 -17.75 8.26
CA ASN A 342 -5.14 -17.70 7.03
C ASN A 342 -5.43 -16.42 6.22
N ALA A 343 -6.13 -15.45 6.80
CA ALA A 343 -6.57 -14.21 6.15
C ALA A 343 -7.55 -14.42 4.98
N ARG A 344 -8.32 -15.52 4.99
CA ARG A 344 -9.38 -15.82 4.02
C ARG A 344 -10.74 -15.46 4.61
N MET A 345 -11.70 -15.08 3.79
CA MET A 345 -13.05 -14.73 4.22
C MET A 345 -13.68 -15.82 5.11
N SER A 346 -14.20 -15.42 6.27
CA SER A 346 -14.94 -16.29 7.18
C SER A 346 -16.36 -16.53 6.66
N ILE A 347 -16.62 -17.76 6.22
CA ILE A 347 -17.94 -18.16 5.73
C ILE A 347 -19.01 -18.07 6.82
N SER A 348 -18.68 -18.36 8.09
CA SER A 348 -19.64 -18.26 9.19
C SER A 348 -20.06 -16.81 9.43
N ASN A 349 -19.10 -15.88 9.39
CA ASN A 349 -19.36 -14.46 9.51
C ASN A 349 -20.15 -13.91 8.30
N LEU A 350 -19.80 -14.34 7.08
CA LEU A 350 -20.57 -14.01 5.87
C LEU A 350 -22.03 -14.45 6.00
N ARG A 351 -22.28 -15.71 6.41
CA ARG A 351 -23.65 -16.23 6.63
C ARG A 351 -24.40 -15.39 7.65
N SER A 352 -23.77 -15.06 8.79
CA SER A 352 -24.39 -14.22 9.82
C SER A 352 -24.83 -12.87 9.26
N LYS A 353 -23.93 -12.15 8.58
CA LYS A 353 -24.24 -10.80 8.08
C LYS A 353 -25.23 -10.81 6.91
N LEU A 354 -25.25 -11.86 6.09
CA LEU A 354 -26.29 -12.07 5.06
C LEU A 354 -27.65 -12.38 5.69
N SER A 355 -27.70 -13.14 6.79
CA SER A 355 -28.93 -13.35 7.57
C SER A 355 -29.47 -12.05 8.12
N ASP A 356 -28.60 -11.16 8.62
CA ASP A 356 -29.01 -9.82 9.08
C ASP A 356 -29.55 -8.97 7.92
N ALA A 357 -28.91 -9.00 6.76
CA ALA A 357 -29.38 -8.30 5.57
C ALA A 357 -30.77 -8.80 5.12
N LEU A 358 -30.98 -10.13 5.11
CA LEU A 358 -32.27 -10.75 4.80
C LEU A 358 -33.35 -10.33 5.81
N ALA A 359 -33.06 -10.42 7.12
CA ALA A 359 -34.00 -10.08 8.18
C ALA A 359 -34.45 -8.61 8.12
N ASN A 360 -33.53 -7.71 7.76
CA ASN A 360 -33.79 -6.27 7.66
C ASN A 360 -34.21 -5.80 6.26
N LYS A 361 -34.50 -6.72 5.33
CA LYS A 361 -34.82 -6.40 3.93
C LYS A 361 -33.81 -5.43 3.28
N ARG A 362 -32.52 -5.60 3.59
CA ARG A 362 -31.41 -4.86 2.99
C ARG A 362 -30.89 -5.64 1.79
N ALA A 363 -31.11 -5.12 0.59
CA ALA A 363 -30.68 -5.81 -0.64
C ALA A 363 -29.15 -5.85 -0.76
N VAL A 364 -28.63 -6.84 -1.47
CA VAL A 364 -27.18 -7.05 -1.62
C VAL A 364 -26.79 -6.95 -3.08
N TYR A 365 -25.94 -5.98 -3.43
CA TYR A 365 -25.38 -5.83 -4.77
C TYR A 365 -24.53 -7.04 -5.14
N SER A 366 -23.49 -7.29 -4.33
CA SER A 366 -22.54 -8.36 -4.56
C SER A 366 -21.88 -8.86 -3.28
N VAL A 367 -21.40 -10.10 -3.34
CA VAL A 367 -20.36 -10.65 -2.46
C VAL A 367 -19.08 -10.75 -3.29
N VAL A 368 -17.97 -10.25 -2.75
CA VAL A 368 -16.67 -10.22 -3.40
C VAL A 368 -15.77 -11.27 -2.78
N ALA A 369 -15.30 -12.22 -3.58
CA ALA A 369 -14.27 -13.17 -3.20
C ALA A 369 -12.90 -12.61 -3.64
N ILE A 370 -11.97 -12.44 -2.70
CA ILE A 370 -10.60 -12.03 -2.98
C ILE A 370 -9.79 -13.27 -3.35
N MET A 371 -9.33 -13.32 -4.60
CA MET A 371 -8.62 -14.46 -5.16
C MET A 371 -7.13 -14.12 -5.24
N GLY A 372 -6.47 -14.09 -4.08
CA GLY A 372 -5.09 -13.65 -3.92
C GLY A 372 -4.99 -12.25 -3.30
N SER A 373 -5.16 -12.16 -1.98
CA SER A 373 -5.06 -10.89 -1.25
C SER A 373 -3.67 -10.25 -1.36
N THR A 374 -3.61 -8.92 -1.28
CA THR A 374 -2.39 -8.14 -1.54
C THR A 374 -1.26 -8.49 -0.56
N GLU A 375 -1.61 -8.70 0.71
CA GLU A 375 -0.64 -8.84 1.79
C GLU A 375 -0.25 -10.29 2.08
N HIS A 376 -1.12 -11.25 1.73
CA HIS A 376 -0.96 -12.66 2.12
C HIS A 376 -1.01 -13.63 0.93
N GLY A 377 -1.45 -13.15 -0.24
CA GLY A 377 -1.80 -14.03 -1.35
C GLY A 377 -2.89 -15.04 -0.97
N ALA A 378 -3.75 -14.70 0.00
CA ALA A 378 -4.81 -15.59 0.49
C ALA A 378 -5.92 -15.70 -0.57
N VAL A 379 -6.48 -16.91 -0.71
CA VAL A 379 -7.58 -17.17 -1.65
C VAL A 379 -8.84 -17.43 -0.86
N ASP A 380 -9.86 -16.61 -1.07
CA ASP A 380 -11.15 -16.76 -0.41
C ASP A 380 -11.87 -18.06 -0.86
N PRO A 381 -12.71 -18.65 0.01
CA PRO A 381 -13.48 -19.87 -0.24
C PRO A 381 -14.61 -19.67 -1.25
N LEU A 382 -14.28 -19.44 -2.53
CA LEU A 382 -15.23 -19.16 -3.61
C LEU A 382 -16.28 -20.28 -3.74
N LYS A 383 -15.88 -21.54 -3.63
CA LYS A 383 -16.80 -22.68 -3.72
C LYS A 383 -17.90 -22.60 -2.66
N GLU A 384 -17.52 -22.33 -1.41
CA GLU A 384 -18.47 -22.16 -0.32
C GLU A 384 -19.30 -20.88 -0.47
N ILE A 385 -18.74 -19.78 -0.99
CA ILE A 385 -19.50 -18.55 -1.29
C ILE A 385 -20.60 -18.83 -2.33
N LEU A 386 -20.31 -19.64 -3.35
CA LEU A 386 -21.29 -20.07 -4.35
C LEU A 386 -22.41 -20.92 -3.73
N GLU A 387 -22.08 -21.79 -2.77
CA GLU A 387 -23.05 -22.57 -1.99
C GLU A 387 -23.91 -21.66 -1.10
N VAL A 388 -23.31 -20.70 -0.39
CA VAL A 388 -24.01 -19.68 0.40
C VAL A 388 -25.00 -18.89 -0.47
N ARG A 389 -24.63 -18.49 -1.69
CA ARG A 389 -25.58 -17.87 -2.63
C ARG A 389 -26.78 -18.77 -2.90
N LYS A 390 -26.56 -20.06 -3.17
CA LYS A 390 -27.64 -21.04 -3.40
C LYS A 390 -28.52 -21.23 -2.16
N GLU A 391 -27.94 -21.21 -0.95
CA GLU A 391 -28.66 -21.27 0.33
C GLU A 391 -29.59 -20.06 0.54
N PHE A 392 -29.08 -18.84 0.32
CA PHE A 392 -29.84 -17.60 0.52
C PHE A 392 -30.87 -17.34 -0.59
N GLN A 393 -30.61 -17.79 -1.81
CA GLN A 393 -31.57 -17.72 -2.90
C GLN A 393 -32.84 -18.50 -2.59
N LYS A 394 -32.74 -19.68 -1.96
CA LYS A 394 -33.90 -20.45 -1.47
C LYS A 394 -34.76 -19.67 -0.46
N GLN A 395 -34.15 -18.73 0.26
CA GLN A 395 -34.80 -17.87 1.26
C GLN A 395 -35.28 -16.52 0.69
N GLY A 396 -35.03 -16.25 -0.60
CA GLY A 396 -35.48 -15.01 -1.26
C GLY A 396 -34.45 -13.88 -1.32
N LEU A 397 -33.16 -14.14 -1.02
CA LEU A 397 -32.06 -13.16 -1.16
C LEU A 397 -31.12 -13.58 -2.29
N SER A 398 -30.82 -12.68 -3.23
CA SER A 398 -29.88 -12.94 -4.32
C SER A 398 -28.93 -11.77 -4.54
N PHE A 399 -27.69 -12.11 -4.93
CA PHE A 399 -26.59 -11.17 -5.13
C PHE A 399 -25.66 -11.67 -6.24
N LEU A 400 -24.89 -10.73 -6.80
CA LEU A 400 -23.80 -11.02 -7.73
C LEU A 400 -22.58 -11.56 -6.97
N ILE A 401 -21.83 -12.48 -7.55
CA ILE A 401 -20.51 -12.89 -7.05
C ILE A 401 -19.45 -12.34 -8.00
N HIS A 402 -18.59 -11.48 -7.46
CA HIS A 402 -17.41 -10.97 -8.15
C HIS A 402 -16.17 -11.60 -7.54
N CYS A 403 -15.24 -12.05 -8.37
CA CYS A 403 -13.91 -12.44 -7.91
C CYS A 403 -12.91 -11.34 -8.20
N ASP A 404 -12.35 -10.74 -7.15
CA ASP A 404 -11.18 -9.88 -7.29
C ASP A 404 -9.95 -10.78 -7.45
N ALA A 405 -9.66 -11.16 -8.70
CA ALA A 405 -8.52 -11.99 -9.06
C ALA A 405 -7.43 -11.17 -9.78
N ALA A 406 -7.31 -9.89 -9.44
CA ALA A 406 -6.27 -9.02 -10.01
C ALA A 406 -4.90 -9.69 -9.88
N TRP A 407 -4.60 -10.27 -8.71
CA TRP A 407 -3.41 -11.10 -8.50
C TRP A 407 -3.58 -12.55 -8.92
N GLY A 408 -4.64 -13.24 -8.46
CA GLY A 408 -4.75 -14.69 -8.61
C GLY A 408 -5.27 -15.21 -9.95
N GLY A 409 -5.72 -14.34 -10.86
CA GLY A 409 -6.43 -14.74 -12.07
C GLY A 409 -5.58 -15.61 -13.01
N TYR A 410 -4.33 -15.24 -13.28
CA TYR A 410 -3.45 -16.03 -14.16
C TYR A 410 -3.07 -17.40 -13.57
N PHE A 411 -3.21 -17.62 -12.26
CA PHE A 411 -2.97 -18.93 -11.67
C PHE A 411 -4.02 -19.98 -12.11
N ALA A 412 -5.15 -19.54 -12.67
CA ALA A 412 -6.09 -20.44 -13.35
C ALA A 412 -5.42 -21.24 -14.49
N SER A 413 -4.34 -20.75 -15.10
CA SER A 413 -3.58 -21.51 -16.10
C SER A 413 -2.89 -22.76 -15.53
N LYS A 414 -2.84 -22.93 -14.20
CA LYS A 414 -2.26 -24.12 -13.53
C LYS A 414 -3.27 -25.25 -13.33
N VAL A 415 -4.56 -24.99 -13.50
CA VAL A 415 -5.65 -25.96 -13.30
C VAL A 415 -6.29 -26.30 -14.65
N ASP A 416 -6.81 -27.53 -14.81
CA ASP A 416 -7.38 -28.01 -16.09
C ASP A 416 -8.79 -27.47 -16.30
N VAL A 417 -8.91 -26.17 -16.48
CA VAL A 417 -10.19 -25.51 -16.75
C VAL A 417 -10.43 -25.50 -18.26
N LYS A 418 -10.77 -26.67 -18.84
CA LYS A 418 -11.23 -26.85 -20.25
C LYS A 418 -10.48 -26.07 -21.36
N THR A 419 -9.24 -25.62 -21.17
CA THR A 419 -8.55 -24.77 -22.15
C THR A 419 -8.16 -25.57 -23.38
N LYS A 420 -8.60 -25.15 -24.58
CA LYS A 420 -8.09 -25.66 -25.87
C LYS A 420 -6.99 -24.74 -26.44
N GLY A 421 -6.12 -24.22 -25.57
CA GLY A 421 -5.01 -23.37 -26.00
C GLY A 421 -4.01 -24.14 -26.86
N LYS A 422 -3.31 -23.44 -27.77
CA LYS A 422 -2.17 -24.00 -28.50
C LYS A 422 -1.18 -24.57 -27.48
N ASN A 423 -0.72 -25.80 -27.70
CA ASN A 423 0.43 -26.31 -26.98
C ASN A 423 1.60 -25.36 -27.29
N GLY A 424 2.18 -24.73 -26.25
CA GLY A 424 3.42 -23.99 -26.42
C GLY A 424 4.50 -24.87 -27.06
N ILE A 425 5.61 -24.26 -27.50
CA ILE A 425 6.72 -24.95 -28.18
C ILE A 425 7.45 -25.86 -27.18
N LEU A 426 6.87 -27.01 -26.86
CA LEU A 426 7.48 -28.04 -26.03
C LEU A 426 7.70 -29.29 -26.88
N ASN A 427 8.91 -29.42 -27.41
CA ASN A 427 9.41 -30.69 -27.93
C ASN A 427 10.13 -31.43 -26.80
N ASN A 428 9.81 -32.71 -26.62
CA ASN A 428 10.46 -33.59 -25.64
C ASN A 428 11.92 -33.87 -26.05
N THR A 429 12.85 -33.02 -25.64
CA THR A 429 14.29 -33.33 -25.67
C THR A 429 14.82 -33.40 -24.25
N ARG A 430 15.00 -34.63 -23.75
CA ARG A 430 15.63 -34.91 -22.45
C ARG A 430 17.13 -34.67 -22.56
N ASN A 431 17.61 -33.52 -22.12
CA ASN A 431 19.05 -33.27 -21.95
C ASN A 431 19.30 -32.61 -20.59
N HIS A 432 19.75 -33.42 -19.64
CA HIS A 432 19.83 -33.09 -18.20
C HIS A 432 21.10 -32.33 -17.78
N THR A 433 21.63 -31.42 -18.60
CA THR A 433 22.90 -30.73 -18.34
C THR A 433 22.77 -29.23 -18.05
N MET A 434 21.56 -28.68 -17.89
CA MET A 434 21.29 -27.25 -17.70
C MET A 434 20.59 -26.95 -16.36
N GLY A 435 20.58 -25.67 -15.92
CA GLY A 435 19.96 -25.21 -14.66
C GLY A 435 18.55 -25.74 -14.45
N PHE A 436 18.22 -26.13 -13.20
CA PHE A 436 17.03 -26.91 -12.89
C PHE A 436 16.16 -26.23 -11.83
N VAL A 437 14.98 -25.77 -12.26
CA VAL A 437 13.94 -25.19 -11.39
C VAL A 437 12.64 -25.99 -11.55
N PRO A 438 12.13 -26.65 -10.49
CA PRO A 438 10.86 -27.37 -10.54
C PRO A 438 9.64 -26.46 -10.72
N ARG A 439 8.65 -26.91 -11.50
CA ARG A 439 7.29 -26.36 -11.43
C ARG A 439 6.59 -26.93 -10.20
N GLN A 440 6.15 -26.08 -9.27
CA GLN A 440 5.35 -26.52 -8.12
C GLN A 440 3.85 -26.46 -8.43
N THR A 441 3.11 -27.44 -7.92
CA THR A 441 1.63 -27.44 -7.89
C THR A 441 1.12 -26.51 -6.79
N LEU A 442 -0.08 -25.97 -6.98
CA LEU A 442 -0.77 -25.21 -5.93
C LEU A 442 -1.28 -26.15 -4.83
N LYS A 443 -1.66 -25.59 -3.68
CA LYS A 443 -2.35 -26.34 -2.61
C LYS A 443 -3.69 -26.85 -3.12
N ALA A 444 -4.13 -28.01 -2.63
CA ALA A 444 -5.42 -28.60 -3.03
C ALA A 444 -6.60 -27.65 -2.77
N TYR A 445 -6.60 -26.96 -1.62
CA TYR A 445 -7.55 -25.91 -1.31
C TYR A 445 -7.61 -24.83 -2.40
N THR A 446 -6.45 -24.29 -2.79
CA THR A 446 -6.35 -23.23 -3.80
C THR A 446 -6.83 -23.70 -5.16
N VAL A 447 -6.48 -24.92 -5.57
CA VAL A 447 -6.94 -25.52 -6.84
C VAL A 447 -8.47 -25.55 -6.89
N GLU A 448 -9.13 -26.03 -5.84
CA GLU A 448 -10.59 -26.12 -5.77
C GLU A 448 -11.27 -24.75 -5.93
N GLN A 449 -10.69 -23.69 -5.35
CA GLN A 449 -11.25 -22.35 -5.49
C GLN A 449 -11.07 -21.79 -6.91
N LEU A 450 -9.91 -22.01 -7.54
CA LEU A 450 -9.64 -21.56 -8.91
C LEU A 450 -10.50 -22.32 -9.94
N GLU A 451 -10.76 -23.62 -9.73
CA GLU A 451 -11.67 -24.41 -10.57
C GLU A 451 -13.12 -23.91 -10.52
N SER A 452 -13.48 -23.16 -9.48
CA SER A 452 -14.82 -22.59 -9.28
C SER A 452 -15.03 -21.25 -9.98
N PHE A 453 -14.01 -20.66 -10.65
CA PHE A 453 -14.13 -19.38 -11.34
C PHE A 453 -15.28 -19.34 -12.36
N GLY A 454 -15.53 -20.44 -13.06
CA GLY A 454 -16.56 -20.52 -14.10
C GLY A 454 -17.99 -20.24 -13.62
N GLU A 455 -18.26 -20.31 -12.30
CA GLU A 455 -19.56 -20.00 -11.70
C GLU A 455 -19.69 -18.55 -11.18
N ALA A 456 -18.58 -17.82 -11.00
CA ALA A 456 -18.61 -16.40 -10.63
C ALA A 456 -19.23 -15.57 -11.75
N ASP A 457 -19.89 -14.45 -11.43
CA ASP A 457 -20.58 -13.64 -12.43
C ASP A 457 -19.61 -12.69 -13.16
N SER A 458 -18.54 -12.27 -12.48
CA SER A 458 -17.44 -11.50 -13.06
C SER A 458 -16.12 -11.73 -12.32
N VAL A 459 -15.01 -11.51 -13.02
CA VAL A 459 -13.63 -11.67 -12.50
C VAL A 459 -12.78 -10.49 -12.97
N THR A 460 -12.20 -9.75 -12.02
CA THR A 460 -11.09 -8.83 -12.30
C THR A 460 -9.79 -9.63 -12.42
N ILE A 461 -8.93 -9.32 -13.38
CA ILE A 461 -7.67 -10.02 -13.64
C ILE A 461 -6.64 -9.06 -14.23
N ASP A 462 -5.41 -9.01 -13.69
CA ASP A 462 -4.40 -8.05 -14.16
C ASP A 462 -3.26 -8.72 -14.93
N PRO A 463 -3.21 -8.58 -16.27
CA PRO A 463 -2.03 -8.92 -17.06
C PRO A 463 -0.74 -8.26 -16.56
N HIS A 464 -0.78 -7.04 -16.03
CA HIS A 464 0.41 -6.35 -15.51
C HIS A 464 0.90 -6.83 -14.13
N LYS A 465 0.20 -7.81 -13.52
CA LYS A 465 0.59 -8.45 -12.26
C LYS A 465 1.13 -9.84 -12.53
N SER A 466 0.35 -10.89 -12.27
CA SER A 466 0.75 -12.29 -12.48
C SER A 466 0.79 -12.70 -13.95
N GLY A 467 0.25 -11.86 -14.86
CA GLY A 467 0.47 -11.99 -16.30
C GLY A 467 1.81 -11.43 -16.78
N LEU A 468 2.60 -10.75 -15.93
CA LEU A 468 3.95 -10.25 -16.24
C LEU A 468 4.03 -9.39 -17.53
N CYS A 469 2.92 -8.75 -17.91
CA CYS A 469 2.86 -7.78 -18.99
C CYS A 469 3.23 -6.38 -18.46
N SER A 470 3.64 -5.48 -19.34
CA SER A 470 3.95 -4.10 -18.93
C SER A 470 2.68 -3.33 -18.55
N TYR A 471 2.79 -2.46 -17.54
CA TYR A 471 1.77 -1.46 -17.27
C TYR A 471 1.58 -0.51 -18.47
N PRO A 472 0.36 0.00 -18.74
CA PRO A 472 -0.91 -0.38 -18.10
C PRO A 472 -1.55 -1.60 -18.77
N ALA A 473 -2.01 -2.57 -17.98
CA ALA A 473 -2.83 -3.69 -18.46
C ALA A 473 -3.58 -4.37 -17.30
N GLY A 474 -4.77 -3.88 -16.99
CA GLY A 474 -5.79 -4.58 -16.19
C GLY A 474 -6.78 -5.34 -17.09
N GLY A 475 -7.77 -5.99 -16.48
CA GLY A 475 -8.79 -6.72 -17.22
C GLY A 475 -10.01 -7.09 -16.40
N LEU A 476 -11.15 -7.17 -17.09
CA LEU A 476 -12.43 -7.57 -16.51
C LEU A 476 -13.12 -8.57 -17.43
N CYS A 477 -13.53 -9.71 -16.88
CA CYS A 477 -14.31 -10.74 -17.57
C CYS A 477 -15.69 -10.89 -16.92
N TYR A 478 -16.74 -10.95 -17.73
CA TYR A 478 -18.10 -11.29 -17.32
C TYR A 478 -18.43 -12.71 -17.79
N ARG A 479 -19.03 -13.53 -16.92
CA ARG A 479 -19.56 -14.85 -17.30
C ARG A 479 -20.62 -14.73 -18.39
N ASP A 480 -21.47 -13.73 -18.22
CA ASP A 480 -22.47 -13.33 -19.20
C ASP A 480 -22.10 -11.96 -19.76
N GLY A 481 -21.62 -11.94 -21.00
CA GLY A 481 -21.22 -10.72 -21.67
C GLY A 481 -22.34 -9.69 -21.81
N ARG A 482 -23.62 -10.04 -21.62
CA ARG A 482 -24.73 -9.09 -21.57
C ARG A 482 -24.61 -8.08 -20.43
N LEU A 483 -23.90 -8.41 -19.35
CA LEU A 483 -23.66 -7.52 -18.21
C LEU A 483 -22.98 -6.21 -18.62
N ARG A 484 -22.12 -6.24 -19.65
CA ARG A 484 -21.41 -5.03 -20.14
C ARG A 484 -22.33 -3.92 -20.64
N PHE A 485 -23.58 -4.24 -21.01
CA PHE A 485 -24.54 -3.21 -21.45
C PHE A 485 -25.05 -2.38 -20.28
N LEU A 486 -24.95 -2.87 -19.04
CA LEU A 486 -25.40 -2.15 -17.87
C LEU A 486 -24.56 -0.90 -17.57
N VAL A 487 -23.33 -0.80 -18.08
CA VAL A 487 -22.52 0.43 -18.01
C VAL A 487 -22.80 1.39 -19.17
N THR A 488 -23.82 1.09 -19.97
CA THR A 488 -24.28 1.94 -21.08
C THR A 488 -25.75 2.32 -20.89
N TRP A 489 -26.28 3.14 -21.80
CA TRP A 489 -27.72 3.39 -21.91
C TRP A 489 -28.45 2.38 -22.81
N GLN A 490 -27.75 1.39 -23.37
CA GLN A 490 -28.34 0.38 -24.26
C GLN A 490 -28.91 -0.79 -23.46
N SER A 491 -30.07 -1.32 -23.89
CA SER A 491 -30.61 -2.55 -23.31
C SER A 491 -29.69 -3.75 -23.60
N PRO A 492 -29.50 -4.68 -22.64
CA PRO A 492 -28.73 -5.91 -22.86
C PRO A 492 -29.26 -6.73 -24.05
N VAL A 493 -28.37 -7.23 -24.92
CA VAL A 493 -28.74 -7.98 -26.14
C VAL A 493 -28.03 -9.31 -26.32
N VAL A 494 -28.75 -10.21 -26.99
CA VAL A 494 -28.19 -11.41 -27.63
C VAL A 494 -27.64 -10.99 -28.99
N TYR A 495 -26.31 -11.08 -29.16
CA TYR A 495 -25.47 -10.71 -30.32
C TYR A 495 -26.14 -10.31 -31.65
N ARG A 496 -25.71 -9.16 -32.21
CA ARG A 496 -25.70 -8.88 -33.66
C ARG A 496 -24.25 -8.70 -34.13
N SER A 497 -23.88 -9.39 -35.21
CA SER A 497 -22.63 -9.19 -35.95
C SER A 497 -22.71 -7.89 -36.75
N GLY A 498 -21.72 -7.00 -36.65
CA GLY A 498 -21.69 -5.78 -37.46
C GLY A 498 -20.67 -4.74 -36.99
N ASP A 499 -20.88 -4.17 -35.81
CA ASP A 499 -20.05 -3.08 -35.28
C ASP A 499 -19.82 -3.27 -33.79
N GLN A 500 -18.58 -3.51 -33.35
CA GLN A 500 -18.27 -3.54 -31.92
C GLN A 500 -17.01 -2.73 -31.64
N SER A 501 -17.18 -1.41 -31.55
CA SER A 501 -16.30 -0.60 -30.71
C SER A 501 -16.33 -1.21 -29.31
N ILE A 502 -15.16 -1.60 -28.79
CA ILE A 502 -15.03 -2.24 -27.47
C ILE A 502 -14.97 -1.19 -26.35
N GLY A 503 -14.48 0.02 -26.65
CA GLY A 503 -14.26 1.09 -25.68
C GLY A 503 -15.49 1.84 -25.18
N VAL A 504 -16.71 1.39 -25.51
CA VAL A 504 -17.96 1.96 -24.95
C VAL A 504 -18.52 1.14 -23.78
N TYR A 505 -17.93 -0.01 -23.48
CA TYR A 505 -18.44 -0.97 -22.50
C TYR A 505 -17.68 -0.93 -21.16
N GLY A 506 -17.19 0.24 -20.77
CA GLY A 506 -16.40 0.45 -19.56
C GLY A 506 -16.41 1.90 -19.07
N VAL A 507 -15.56 2.20 -18.08
CA VAL A 507 -15.37 3.56 -17.53
C VAL A 507 -14.50 4.42 -18.45
N GLU A 508 -13.54 3.79 -19.13
CA GLU A 508 -12.54 4.47 -19.95
C GLU A 508 -13.08 4.87 -21.32
N GLY A 509 -12.38 5.83 -21.96
CA GLY A 509 -12.61 6.25 -23.34
C GLY A 509 -11.47 5.81 -24.25
N SER A 510 -10.61 6.77 -24.62
CA SER A 510 -9.40 6.47 -25.39
C SER A 510 -8.49 5.51 -24.62
N LYS A 511 -8.09 4.43 -25.27
CA LYS A 511 -7.25 3.37 -24.67
C LYS A 511 -6.25 2.83 -25.69
N PRO A 512 -5.02 2.53 -25.27
CA PRO A 512 -3.95 2.16 -26.20
C PRO A 512 -4.17 0.75 -26.75
N GLY A 513 -4.35 0.63 -28.08
CA GLY A 513 -4.35 -0.68 -28.74
C GLY A 513 -3.01 -1.42 -28.60
N ALA A 514 -1.94 -0.70 -28.22
CA ALA A 514 -0.65 -1.27 -27.87
C ALA A 514 -0.69 -2.18 -26.63
N ALA A 515 -1.50 -1.85 -25.61
CA ALA A 515 -1.67 -2.71 -24.44
C ALA A 515 -2.29 -4.06 -24.85
N ALA A 516 -3.36 -4.03 -25.65
CA ALA A 516 -4.00 -5.23 -26.18
C ALA A 516 -3.03 -6.09 -27.03
N ALA A 517 -2.20 -5.46 -27.87
CA ALA A 517 -1.21 -6.16 -28.67
C ALA A 517 -0.10 -6.82 -27.83
N GLY A 518 0.38 -6.14 -26.78
CA GLY A 518 1.34 -6.69 -25.84
C GLY A 518 0.79 -7.92 -25.10
N VAL A 519 -0.41 -7.80 -24.51
CA VAL A 519 -1.07 -8.91 -23.81
C VAL A 519 -1.34 -10.08 -24.76
N TRP A 520 -1.85 -9.79 -25.96
CA TRP A 520 -2.10 -10.81 -26.98
C TRP A 520 -0.83 -11.59 -27.36
N LEU A 521 0.27 -10.89 -27.65
CA LEU A 521 1.52 -11.55 -28.05
C LEU A 521 2.09 -12.39 -26.89
N SER A 522 1.97 -11.89 -25.66
CA SER A 522 2.33 -12.64 -24.45
C SER A 522 1.51 -13.93 -24.32
N HIS A 523 0.20 -13.88 -24.52
CA HIS A 523 -0.68 -15.05 -24.48
C HIS A 523 -0.38 -16.06 -25.59
N GLU A 524 -0.10 -15.61 -26.81
CA GLU A 524 0.19 -16.50 -27.94
C GLU A 524 1.56 -17.18 -27.83
N VAL A 525 2.57 -16.49 -27.30
CA VAL A 525 3.94 -17.03 -27.17
C VAL A 525 4.06 -17.94 -25.96
N ILE A 526 3.52 -17.53 -24.81
CA ILE A 526 3.66 -18.26 -23.55
C ILE A 526 2.59 -19.35 -23.45
N GLY A 527 1.33 -19.02 -23.75
CA GLY A 527 0.18 -19.91 -23.63
C GLY A 527 -0.51 -19.86 -22.26
N LEU A 528 -1.82 -19.66 -22.24
CA LEU A 528 -2.67 -19.66 -21.04
C LEU A 528 -3.05 -21.08 -20.61
N ASN A 529 -2.06 -21.92 -20.31
CA ASN A 529 -2.25 -23.31 -19.90
C ASN A 529 -1.09 -23.79 -19.01
N LYS A 530 -1.16 -25.06 -18.57
CA LYS A 530 -0.17 -25.69 -17.67
C LYS A 530 1.26 -25.64 -18.21
N ASN A 531 1.43 -25.64 -19.53
CA ASN A 531 2.71 -25.69 -20.22
C ASN A 531 3.30 -24.30 -20.52
N GLY A 532 2.49 -23.25 -20.39
CA GLY A 532 2.89 -21.85 -20.55
C GLY A 532 2.96 -21.12 -19.22
N TYR A 533 2.01 -20.21 -18.98
CA TYR A 533 1.89 -19.47 -17.72
C TYR A 533 1.82 -20.40 -16.51
N GLY A 534 1.23 -21.60 -16.64
CA GLY A 534 1.18 -22.55 -15.54
C GLY A 534 2.54 -23.09 -15.12
N THR A 535 3.50 -23.13 -16.05
CA THR A 535 4.90 -23.49 -15.77
C THR A 535 5.65 -22.29 -15.19
N LEU A 536 5.55 -21.11 -15.82
CA LEU A 536 6.14 -19.86 -15.31
C LEU A 536 5.75 -19.57 -13.85
N LEU A 537 4.45 -19.53 -13.58
CA LEU A 537 3.94 -19.32 -12.22
C LEU A 537 4.26 -20.50 -11.30
N GLY A 538 4.44 -21.71 -11.84
CA GLY A 538 4.88 -22.87 -11.07
C GLY A 538 6.29 -22.74 -10.51
N GLU A 539 7.22 -22.19 -11.29
CA GLU A 539 8.60 -21.91 -10.84
C GLU A 539 8.64 -20.75 -9.83
N GLY A 540 7.79 -19.73 -10.01
CA GLY A 540 7.59 -18.67 -9.02
C GLY A 540 7.02 -19.21 -7.70
N VAL A 541 6.00 -20.07 -7.73
CA VAL A 541 5.42 -20.73 -6.53
C VAL A 541 6.47 -21.57 -5.82
N PHE A 542 7.28 -22.32 -6.57
CA PHE A 542 8.40 -23.08 -6.00
C PHE A 542 9.39 -22.19 -5.27
N THR A 543 9.81 -21.09 -5.91
CA THR A 543 10.73 -20.10 -5.32
C THR A 543 10.14 -19.48 -4.06
N CYS A 544 8.87 -19.07 -4.10
CA CYS A 544 8.15 -18.51 -2.98
C CYS A 544 8.06 -19.49 -1.79
N ALA A 545 7.81 -20.77 -2.05
CA ALA A 545 7.75 -21.81 -1.02
C ALA A 545 9.13 -22.10 -0.40
N LYS A 546 10.21 -22.14 -1.20
CA LYS A 546 11.59 -22.25 -0.67
C LYS A 546 11.97 -21.04 0.17
N LEU A 547 11.55 -19.84 -0.24
CA LEU A 547 11.84 -18.63 0.51
C LEU A 547 11.08 -18.58 1.84
N TYR A 548 9.79 -18.96 1.84
CA TYR A 548 9.04 -19.19 3.08
C TYR A 548 9.72 -20.22 3.99
N ALA A 549 10.20 -21.34 3.44
CA ALA A 549 10.87 -22.38 4.22
C ALA A 549 12.09 -21.82 4.97
N ASN A 550 12.85 -20.92 4.31
CA ASN A 550 13.93 -20.17 4.95
C ASN A 550 13.39 -19.27 6.07
N TRP A 551 12.36 -18.45 5.83
CA TRP A 551 11.77 -17.58 6.86
C TRP A 551 11.27 -18.35 8.09
N ALA A 552 10.58 -19.48 7.88
CA ALA A 552 10.02 -20.31 8.94
C ALA A 552 11.08 -20.99 9.82
N THR A 553 12.32 -21.07 9.35
CA THR A 553 13.41 -21.80 10.01
C THR A 553 14.66 -20.97 10.29
N LEU A 554 14.63 -19.66 9.97
CA LEU A 554 15.79 -18.76 9.97
C LEU A 554 16.38 -18.55 11.37
N SER A 555 15.50 -18.33 12.35
CA SER A 555 15.87 -18.16 13.76
C SER A 555 15.91 -19.50 14.49
N THR A 556 16.91 -19.67 15.35
CA THR A 556 17.02 -20.79 16.29
C THR A 556 16.93 -20.31 17.75
N ASP A 557 17.01 -21.23 18.71
CA ASP A 557 17.02 -20.87 20.14
C ASP A 557 18.28 -20.08 20.54
N GLU A 558 19.39 -20.27 19.82
CA GLU A 558 20.66 -19.58 20.04
C GLU A 558 20.62 -18.11 19.59
N ASP A 559 19.85 -17.80 18.54
CA ASP A 559 19.69 -16.46 18.00
C ASP A 559 18.95 -15.55 19.01
N ASN A 560 19.39 -14.29 19.09
CA ASN A 560 18.74 -13.23 19.87
C ASN A 560 17.58 -12.55 19.10
N PHE A 561 17.22 -13.09 17.95
CA PHE A 561 16.09 -12.64 17.14
C PHE A 561 15.18 -13.82 16.81
N ILE A 562 13.92 -13.52 16.50
CA ILE A 562 12.92 -14.46 16.03
C ILE A 562 12.40 -13.95 14.70
N VAL A 563 12.25 -14.84 13.72
CA VAL A 563 11.52 -14.56 12.48
C VAL A 563 10.34 -15.51 12.44
N THR A 564 9.13 -14.96 12.31
CA THR A 564 7.91 -15.77 12.23
C THR A 564 7.09 -15.37 11.01
N PRO A 565 6.93 -16.25 10.02
CA PRO A 565 6.04 -16.00 8.91
C PRO A 565 4.58 -16.07 9.38
N PHE A 566 3.71 -15.29 8.73
CA PHE A 566 2.28 -15.23 9.02
C PHE A 566 1.60 -16.59 8.85
N ASN A 567 1.82 -17.24 7.70
CA ASN A 567 1.28 -18.57 7.47
C ASN A 567 1.93 -19.56 8.45
N ARG A 568 1.10 -20.46 8.97
CA ARG A 568 1.50 -21.47 9.94
C ARG A 568 2.10 -22.68 9.23
N LEU A 569 3.13 -23.26 9.81
CA LEU A 569 3.64 -24.57 9.41
C LEU A 569 2.53 -25.63 9.57
N PRO A 570 2.52 -26.72 8.77
CA PRO A 570 1.50 -27.76 8.91
C PRO A 570 1.41 -28.33 10.33
N ALA A 571 2.54 -28.52 11.03
CA ALA A 571 2.53 -28.97 12.43
C ALA A 571 1.86 -27.95 13.38
N GLU A 572 1.95 -26.65 13.09
CA GLU A 572 1.26 -25.60 13.86
C GLU A 572 -0.25 -25.59 13.57
N VAL A 573 -0.64 -25.83 12.31
CA VAL A 573 -2.06 -25.95 11.90
C VAL A 573 -2.71 -27.15 12.59
N ASP A 574 -1.97 -28.27 12.67
CA ASP A 574 -2.42 -29.52 13.30
C ASP A 574 -2.39 -29.48 14.84
N GLY A 575 -1.98 -28.36 15.45
CA GLY A 575 -1.92 -28.20 16.90
C GLY A 575 -0.88 -29.09 17.59
N LYS A 576 0.23 -29.40 16.92
CA LYS A 576 1.32 -30.24 17.44
C LYS A 576 2.10 -29.58 18.56
N SER A 577 2.83 -30.39 19.34
CA SER A 577 3.71 -29.91 20.42
C SER A 577 4.88 -29.06 19.89
N PRO A 578 5.47 -28.17 20.71
CA PRO A 578 6.67 -27.40 20.33
C PRO A 578 7.81 -28.28 19.82
N GLU A 579 8.03 -29.47 20.41
CA GLU A 579 9.07 -30.41 19.99
C GLU A 579 8.79 -31.00 18.60
N GLU A 580 7.53 -31.28 18.27
CA GLU A 580 7.13 -31.75 16.94
C GLU A 580 7.24 -30.64 15.88
N ILE A 581 6.92 -29.40 16.25
CA ILE A 581 7.10 -28.24 15.39
C ILE A 581 8.59 -28.05 15.07
N GLU A 582 9.47 -28.15 16.08
CA GLU A 582 10.91 -28.03 15.86
C GLU A 582 11.45 -29.20 15.01
N LYS A 583 10.97 -30.43 15.20
CA LYS A 583 11.31 -31.55 14.29
C LYS A 583 10.92 -31.27 12.85
N GLN A 584 9.77 -30.64 12.60
CA GLN A 584 9.39 -30.24 11.24
C GLN A 584 10.32 -29.14 10.70
N LYS A 585 10.72 -28.17 11.52
CA LYS A 585 11.72 -27.15 11.13
C LYS A 585 13.07 -27.77 10.82
N GLU A 586 13.55 -28.73 11.62
CA GLU A 586 14.78 -29.47 11.35
C GLU A 586 14.71 -30.26 10.04
N PHE A 587 13.58 -30.92 9.79
CA PHE A 587 13.33 -31.60 8.52
C PHE A 587 13.42 -30.63 7.34
N ILE A 588 12.77 -29.46 7.44
CA ILE A 588 12.84 -28.40 6.41
C ILE A 588 14.28 -27.95 6.18
N ARG A 589 15.05 -27.66 7.26
CA ARG A 589 16.46 -27.24 7.15
C ARG A 589 17.29 -28.29 6.41
N LYS A 590 17.10 -29.57 6.72
CA LYS A 590 17.91 -30.67 6.18
C LYS A 590 17.51 -31.10 4.76
N HIS A 591 16.21 -31.21 4.50
CA HIS A 591 15.68 -31.84 3.29
C HIS A 591 15.15 -30.85 2.24
N ILE A 592 15.01 -29.57 2.57
CA ILE A 592 14.49 -28.54 1.64
C ILE A 592 15.51 -27.43 1.40
N ILE A 593 16.10 -26.88 2.47
CA ILE A 593 16.97 -25.69 2.36
C ILE A 593 18.40 -26.06 1.96
N LYS A 594 19.00 -27.08 2.61
CA LYS A 594 20.40 -27.47 2.45
C LYS A 594 20.66 -28.43 1.28
N VAL A 595 19.71 -28.56 0.37
CA VAL A 595 19.80 -29.44 -0.80
C VAL A 595 19.56 -28.63 -2.08
N ASP A 596 20.18 -29.07 -3.17
CA ASP A 596 19.92 -28.51 -4.48
C ASP A 596 18.51 -28.90 -4.98
N ASN A 597 18.04 -28.18 -6.01
CA ASN A 597 16.68 -28.38 -6.52
C ASN A 597 16.43 -29.79 -7.07
N LYS A 598 17.44 -30.45 -7.64
CA LYS A 598 17.29 -31.80 -8.20
C LYS A 598 17.09 -32.82 -7.09
N THR A 599 17.97 -32.77 -6.08
CA THR A 599 17.83 -33.61 -4.87
C THR A 599 16.48 -33.40 -4.20
N LEU A 600 16.03 -32.14 -4.05
CA LEU A 600 14.72 -31.80 -3.51
C LEU A 600 13.56 -32.36 -4.36
N ALA A 601 13.69 -32.32 -5.70
CA ALA A 601 12.65 -32.83 -6.58
C ALA A 601 12.50 -34.36 -6.53
N GLU A 602 13.57 -35.08 -6.19
CA GLU A 602 13.58 -36.53 -6.04
C GLU A 602 13.05 -36.98 -4.65
N ASP A 603 13.19 -36.16 -3.60
CA ASP A 603 12.67 -36.45 -2.27
C ASP A 603 11.14 -36.23 -2.19
N LYS A 604 10.39 -37.34 -2.27
CA LYS A 604 8.92 -37.32 -2.20
C LYS A 604 8.39 -36.67 -0.93
N ALA A 605 8.99 -36.95 0.23
CA ALA A 605 8.49 -36.42 1.51
C ALA A 605 8.73 -34.91 1.60
N ALA A 606 9.92 -34.44 1.19
CA ALA A 606 10.24 -33.02 1.13
C ALA A 606 9.32 -32.27 0.17
N ARG A 607 9.03 -32.83 -1.02
CA ARG A 607 8.10 -32.23 -1.98
C ARG A 607 6.67 -32.11 -1.46
N GLU A 608 6.13 -33.17 -0.84
CA GLU A 608 4.76 -33.11 -0.31
C GLU A 608 4.66 -32.08 0.82
N LEU A 609 5.69 -31.96 1.66
CA LEU A 609 5.73 -30.89 2.67
C LEU A 609 5.83 -29.51 2.01
N LEU A 610 6.74 -29.32 1.04
CA LEU A 610 6.97 -28.04 0.38
C LEU A 610 5.71 -27.46 -0.28
N LYS A 611 4.82 -28.31 -0.81
CA LYS A 611 3.51 -27.90 -1.37
C LYS A 611 2.61 -27.20 -0.36
N LEU A 612 2.76 -27.51 0.92
CA LEU A 612 1.92 -26.97 2.00
C LEU A 612 2.49 -25.70 2.63
N LEU A 613 3.74 -25.34 2.31
CA LEU A 613 4.44 -24.21 2.89
C LEU A 613 4.07 -22.88 2.22
N GLY A 614 4.03 -21.79 2.98
CA GLY A 614 3.77 -20.43 2.47
C GLY A 614 2.29 -20.03 2.39
N GLY A 615 2.05 -18.87 1.78
CA GLY A 615 0.71 -18.39 1.42
C GLY A 615 0.04 -19.26 0.36
N ASP A 616 -1.19 -18.91 -0.06
CA ASP A 616 -1.89 -19.67 -1.10
C ASP A 616 -1.36 -19.33 -2.50
N LEU A 617 -1.04 -18.05 -2.75
CA LEU A 617 -0.53 -17.55 -4.04
C LEU A 617 0.65 -16.58 -3.88
N MET A 618 1.89 -17.08 -4.07
CA MET A 618 3.16 -16.34 -4.28
C MET A 618 3.42 -15.09 -3.41
N THR A 619 2.85 -15.02 -2.22
CA THR A 619 2.99 -13.90 -1.29
C THR A 619 3.12 -14.47 0.11
N ASN A 620 4.14 -14.01 0.84
CA ASN A 620 4.36 -14.35 2.24
C ASN A 620 4.40 -13.05 3.06
N ALA A 621 3.84 -13.07 4.27
CA ALA A 621 4.10 -12.05 5.27
C ALA A 621 5.00 -12.63 6.37
N LEU A 622 5.87 -11.81 6.95
CA LEU A 622 6.68 -12.17 8.10
C LEU A 622 6.91 -10.96 9.02
N ALA A 623 7.21 -11.23 10.28
CA ALA A 623 7.59 -10.23 11.25
C ALA A 623 8.73 -10.77 12.11
N CYS A 624 9.54 -9.86 12.60
CA CYS A 624 10.67 -10.13 13.46
C CYS A 624 10.38 -9.71 14.91
N ASN A 625 10.99 -10.42 15.85
CA ASN A 625 11.03 -10.04 17.27
C ASN A 625 12.43 -10.34 17.83
N PHE A 626 12.72 -9.96 19.07
CA PHE A 626 14.05 -10.11 19.67
C PHE A 626 14.00 -10.64 21.11
N LYS A 627 15.10 -11.24 21.53
CA LYS A 627 15.35 -11.70 22.90
C LYS A 627 16.47 -10.85 23.48
N TYR A 628 16.33 -10.40 24.71
CA TYR A 628 17.33 -9.63 25.44
C TYR A 628 17.59 -10.26 26.81
N THR A 629 18.66 -9.84 27.48
CA THR A 629 19.09 -10.44 28.74
C THR A 629 18.63 -9.60 29.92
N VAL A 630 17.98 -10.23 30.90
CA VAL A 630 17.63 -9.63 32.20
C VAL A 630 18.30 -10.46 33.29
N GLY A 631 19.32 -9.91 33.95
CA GLY A 631 20.21 -10.67 34.83
C GLY A 631 20.93 -11.78 34.05
N ASP A 632 20.77 -13.04 34.47
CA ASP A 632 21.36 -14.22 33.79
C ASP A 632 20.39 -14.92 32.80
N LYS A 633 19.18 -14.37 32.59
CA LYS A 633 18.13 -15.03 31.78
C LYS A 633 17.90 -14.29 30.47
N LYS A 634 17.86 -15.04 29.36
CA LYS A 634 17.30 -14.52 28.09
C LYS A 634 15.78 -14.46 28.19
N VAL A 635 15.21 -13.29 27.94
CA VAL A 635 13.78 -13.01 27.95
C VAL A 635 13.36 -12.58 26.56
N LEU A 636 12.21 -13.07 26.10
CA LEU A 636 11.60 -12.67 24.82
C LEU A 636 10.86 -11.34 25.00
N ASN A 637 11.06 -10.40 24.08
CA ASN A 637 10.25 -9.18 24.02
C ASN A 637 8.76 -9.50 23.83
N THR A 638 7.91 -8.92 24.68
CA THR A 638 6.45 -9.04 24.58
C THR A 638 5.77 -7.77 24.06
N SER A 639 6.51 -6.66 23.93
CA SER A 639 6.00 -5.36 23.47
C SER A 639 5.83 -5.33 21.96
N ILE A 640 4.58 -5.08 21.52
CA ILE A 640 4.25 -4.91 20.09
C ILE A 640 4.91 -3.64 19.53
N VAL A 641 5.01 -2.57 20.33
CA VAL A 641 5.65 -1.31 19.92
C VAL A 641 7.12 -1.54 19.56
N GLU A 642 7.87 -2.25 20.42
CA GLU A 642 9.29 -2.52 20.15
C GLU A 642 9.49 -3.46 18.96
N ALA A 643 8.60 -4.44 18.78
CA ALA A 643 8.59 -5.26 17.59
C ALA A 643 8.30 -4.43 16.32
N ASN A 644 7.35 -3.51 16.37
CA ASN A 644 7.02 -2.63 15.24
C ASN A 644 8.21 -1.74 14.88
N ILE A 645 8.89 -1.14 15.86
CA ILE A 645 10.10 -0.32 15.62
C ILE A 645 11.18 -1.17 14.94
N MET A 646 11.43 -2.38 15.44
CA MET A 646 12.39 -3.30 14.81
C MET A 646 12.00 -3.61 13.35
N ASN A 647 10.74 -3.96 13.08
CA ASN A 647 10.28 -4.30 11.74
C ASN A 647 10.31 -3.11 10.77
N THR A 648 9.94 -1.91 11.22
CA THR A 648 10.05 -0.67 10.43
C THR A 648 11.50 -0.36 10.07
N ARG A 649 12.42 -0.49 11.02
CA ARG A 649 13.85 -0.30 10.76
C ARG A 649 14.41 -1.32 9.78
N ILE A 650 14.01 -2.59 9.92
CA ILE A 650 14.35 -3.63 8.94
C ILE A 650 13.83 -3.21 7.55
N PHE A 651 12.56 -2.82 7.45
CA PHE A 651 11.95 -2.36 6.20
C PHE A 651 12.75 -1.24 5.53
N ASN A 652 13.16 -0.20 6.27
CA ASN A 652 13.98 0.90 5.74
C ASN A 652 15.33 0.44 5.19
N ARG A 653 15.85 -0.68 5.68
CA ARG A 653 17.12 -1.25 5.20
C ARG A 653 16.93 -2.14 3.98
N VAL A 654 15.75 -2.73 3.82
CA VAL A 654 15.39 -3.62 2.72
C VAL A 654 14.41 -2.97 1.72
N SER A 655 14.36 -1.64 1.67
CA SER A 655 13.52 -0.90 0.74
C SER A 655 14.21 0.40 0.30
N VAL A 656 13.59 1.07 -0.67
CA VAL A 656 13.96 2.42 -1.10
C VAL A 656 12.68 3.23 -1.08
N THR A 657 12.58 4.16 -0.14
CA THR A 657 11.34 4.93 0.11
C THR A 657 11.49 6.42 -0.20
N ARG A 658 12.73 6.90 -0.42
CA ARG A 658 13.03 8.31 -0.67
C ARG A 658 13.93 8.50 -1.91
N PRO A 659 13.73 9.56 -2.70
CA PRO A 659 14.67 9.97 -3.74
C PRO A 659 16.08 10.19 -3.16
N GLY A 660 17.12 9.69 -3.85
CA GLY A 660 18.53 9.81 -3.44
C GLY A 660 19.07 8.67 -2.58
N GLU A 661 18.22 7.73 -2.15
CA GLU A 661 18.71 6.50 -1.51
C GLU A 661 19.41 5.57 -2.51
N GLU A 662 20.54 4.99 -2.09
CA GLU A 662 21.34 4.15 -2.96
C GLU A 662 20.77 2.73 -3.07
N VAL A 663 20.14 2.42 -4.21
CA VAL A 663 19.64 1.08 -4.58
C VAL A 663 20.72 0.00 -4.40
N LYS A 664 21.98 0.29 -4.76
CA LYS A 664 23.09 -0.67 -4.70
C LYS A 664 23.48 -1.13 -3.29
N LYS A 665 23.06 -0.41 -2.23
CA LYS A 665 23.33 -0.77 -0.83
C LYS A 665 22.33 -1.78 -0.27
N ARG A 666 21.25 -2.07 -1.01
CA ARG A 666 20.17 -2.96 -0.56
C ARG A 666 20.49 -4.40 -0.94
N GLU A 667 20.61 -5.27 0.06
CA GLU A 667 20.89 -6.70 -0.15
C GLU A 667 19.66 -7.47 -0.64
N ILE A 668 18.48 -7.05 -0.23
CA ILE A 668 17.17 -7.60 -0.58
C ILE A 668 16.18 -6.44 -0.63
N PHE A 669 15.16 -6.56 -1.48
CA PHE A 669 14.03 -5.64 -1.47
C PHE A 669 12.77 -6.35 -1.00
N LEU A 670 12.18 -5.89 0.09
CA LEU A 670 10.88 -6.29 0.60
C LEU A 670 9.93 -5.08 0.62
N THR A 671 8.65 -5.34 0.86
CA THR A 671 7.69 -4.27 1.21
C THR A 671 7.22 -4.46 2.65
N SER A 672 6.39 -3.58 3.16
CA SER A 672 5.77 -3.72 4.48
C SER A 672 4.29 -3.33 4.45
N SER A 673 3.54 -3.83 5.42
CA SER A 673 2.17 -3.39 5.73
C SER A 673 1.92 -3.47 7.24
N GLN A 674 0.94 -2.71 7.73
CA GLN A 674 0.50 -2.77 9.11
C GLN A 674 -0.80 -3.55 9.19
N PHE A 675 -0.80 -4.64 9.96
CA PHE A 675 -1.99 -5.44 10.20
C PHE A 675 -2.71 -4.88 11.42
N SER A 676 -3.91 -4.33 11.20
CA SER A 676 -4.71 -3.75 12.28
C SER A 676 -5.47 -4.82 13.05
N GLN A 677 -5.53 -4.68 14.37
CA GLN A 677 -6.30 -5.59 15.23
C GLN A 677 -7.80 -5.58 14.90
N GLU A 678 -8.33 -4.44 14.47
CA GLU A 678 -9.71 -4.27 14.01
C GLU A 678 -10.03 -5.19 12.82
N ASN A 679 -9.23 -5.13 11.76
CA ASN A 679 -9.50 -5.90 10.53
C ASN A 679 -9.19 -7.40 10.63
N TYR A 680 -8.16 -7.78 11.42
CA TYR A 680 -7.69 -9.17 11.46
C TYR A 680 -8.16 -9.94 12.69
N GLY A 681 -8.62 -9.29 13.76
CA GLY A 681 -9.19 -9.96 14.93
C GLY A 681 -8.31 -11.10 15.47
N GLU A 682 -8.92 -12.28 15.64
CA GLU A 682 -8.24 -13.49 16.15
C GLU A 682 -7.06 -13.93 15.28
N CYS A 683 -7.10 -13.65 13.98
CA CYS A 683 -6.02 -13.96 13.05
C CYS A 683 -4.71 -13.26 13.47
N LEU A 684 -4.78 -11.95 13.73
CA LEU A 684 -3.62 -11.19 14.19
C LEU A 684 -3.23 -11.56 15.63
N THR A 685 -4.19 -11.81 16.51
CA THR A 685 -3.91 -12.28 17.88
C THR A 685 -3.11 -13.57 17.87
N THR A 686 -3.50 -14.53 17.03
CA THR A 686 -2.78 -15.80 16.84
C THR A 686 -1.38 -15.57 16.29
N TYR A 687 -1.24 -14.66 15.33
CA TYR A 687 0.06 -14.34 14.75
C TYR A 687 1.02 -13.69 15.76
N LYS A 688 0.55 -12.70 16.51
CA LYS A 688 1.30 -12.04 17.60
C LYS A 688 1.73 -13.04 18.68
N LYS A 689 0.85 -13.98 19.05
CA LYS A 689 1.17 -15.03 20.03
C LYS A 689 2.36 -15.90 19.59
N ARG A 690 2.46 -16.23 18.29
CA ARG A 690 3.59 -17.01 17.73
C ARG A 690 4.91 -16.24 17.78
N LEU A 691 4.86 -14.91 17.72
CA LEU A 691 6.00 -14.02 17.92
C LEU A 691 6.35 -13.80 19.41
N GLY A 692 5.50 -14.25 20.34
CA GLY A 692 5.63 -13.98 21.78
C GLY A 692 5.11 -12.61 22.22
N LEU A 693 4.40 -11.89 21.34
CA LEU A 693 3.87 -10.55 21.61
C LEU A 693 2.51 -10.63 22.32
N LYS A 694 2.20 -9.60 23.12
CA LYS A 694 0.95 -9.49 23.89
C LYS A 694 0.33 -8.11 23.69
N GLY A 695 -1.00 -8.06 23.68
CA GLY A 695 -1.78 -6.82 23.60
C GLY A 695 -2.58 -6.68 22.31
N PRO A 696 -3.49 -5.69 22.24
CA PRO A 696 -4.40 -5.46 21.11
C PRO A 696 -3.81 -4.55 20.02
N ASP A 697 -2.51 -4.21 20.09
CA ASP A 697 -1.92 -3.25 19.15
C ASP A 697 -1.71 -3.84 17.74
N ASP A 698 -1.64 -2.96 16.76
CA ASP A 698 -1.42 -3.33 15.36
C ASP A 698 0.03 -3.79 15.14
N LEU A 699 0.27 -4.64 14.15
CA LEU A 699 1.59 -5.22 13.90
C LEU A 699 2.13 -4.82 12.51
N CYS A 700 3.28 -4.16 12.48
CA CYS A 700 4.05 -3.95 11.26
C CYS A 700 4.68 -5.28 10.81
N SER A 701 4.35 -5.71 9.60
CA SER A 701 4.85 -6.94 8.99
C SER A 701 5.55 -6.63 7.66
N LEU A 702 6.65 -7.32 7.40
CA LEU A 702 7.32 -7.33 6.12
C LEU A 702 6.58 -8.26 5.18
N LEU A 703 6.45 -7.89 3.92
CA LEU A 703 5.83 -8.71 2.89
C LEU A 703 6.85 -9.08 1.84
N ASN A 704 6.73 -10.32 1.40
CA ASN A 704 7.56 -10.95 0.41
C ASN A 704 6.68 -11.48 -0.73
N VAL A 705 6.59 -10.72 -1.82
CA VAL A 705 6.00 -11.19 -3.09
C VAL A 705 7.12 -11.75 -3.97
N THR A 706 7.02 -13.02 -4.33
CA THR A 706 8.07 -13.71 -5.09
C THR A 706 7.55 -14.15 -6.45
N MET A 707 7.84 -13.34 -7.47
CA MET A 707 7.46 -13.62 -8.86
C MET A 707 8.60 -14.22 -9.69
N SER A 708 9.83 -14.10 -9.20
CA SER A 708 11.03 -14.48 -9.93
C SER A 708 11.25 -16.01 -9.89
N PRO A 709 11.46 -16.68 -11.04
CA PRO A 709 11.84 -18.09 -11.08
C PRO A 709 13.36 -18.30 -10.92
N TRP A 710 14.16 -17.23 -10.92
CA TRP A 710 15.64 -17.28 -10.96
C TRP A 710 16.34 -17.67 -9.65
N PRO A 711 15.91 -17.21 -8.45
CA PRO A 711 16.75 -17.28 -7.25
C PRO A 711 17.14 -18.70 -6.80
N THR A 712 16.37 -19.71 -7.18
CA THR A 712 16.57 -21.09 -6.70
C THR A 712 17.57 -21.89 -7.50
N ASP A 713 17.99 -21.43 -8.67
CA ASP A 713 19.04 -22.11 -9.44
C ASP A 713 20.41 -21.75 -8.83
N GLY A 714 21.12 -22.78 -8.34
CA GLY A 714 22.29 -22.62 -7.48
C GLY A 714 21.96 -22.15 -6.05
N ASN A 715 22.91 -21.48 -5.39
CA ASN A 715 22.78 -21.08 -3.98
C ASN A 715 22.39 -19.61 -3.78
N PHE A 716 22.00 -18.88 -4.82
CA PHE A 716 21.76 -17.43 -4.73
C PHE A 716 20.70 -17.07 -3.68
N LEU A 717 19.58 -17.80 -3.63
CA LEU A 717 18.54 -17.59 -2.62
C LEU A 717 19.10 -17.65 -1.19
N THR A 718 19.85 -18.70 -0.86
CA THR A 718 20.34 -18.94 0.50
C THR A 718 21.54 -18.04 0.83
N ASP A 719 22.55 -18.02 -0.02
CA ASP A 719 23.87 -17.41 0.25
C ASP A 719 23.86 -15.88 0.09
N VAL A 720 22.88 -15.33 -0.64
CA VAL A 720 22.79 -13.89 -0.91
C VAL A 720 21.53 -13.30 -0.30
N VAL A 721 20.35 -13.76 -0.72
CA VAL A 721 19.07 -13.15 -0.32
C VAL A 721 18.77 -13.39 1.16
N VAL A 722 18.79 -14.66 1.59
CA VAL A 722 18.48 -15.04 2.97
C VAL A 722 19.61 -14.64 3.92
N ALA A 723 20.88 -14.83 3.54
CA ALA A 723 22.02 -14.41 4.35
C ALA A 723 22.07 -12.88 4.55
N GLY A 724 21.80 -12.10 3.49
CA GLY A 724 21.70 -10.64 3.57
C GLY A 724 20.58 -10.19 4.51
N PHE A 725 19.40 -10.81 4.41
CA PHE A 725 18.30 -10.54 5.34
C PHE A 725 18.65 -10.91 6.78
N LYS A 726 19.22 -12.10 7.03
CA LYS A 726 19.63 -12.53 8.38
C LYS A 726 20.61 -11.56 9.02
N LYS A 727 21.60 -11.08 8.25
CA LYS A 727 22.56 -10.06 8.72
C LYS A 727 21.86 -8.78 9.18
N ILE A 728 20.92 -8.26 8.37
CA ILE A 728 20.15 -7.06 8.72
C ILE A 728 19.34 -7.29 10.00
N VAL A 729 18.61 -8.40 10.09
CA VAL A 729 17.81 -8.74 11.27
C VAL A 729 18.69 -8.88 12.53
N GLN A 730 19.88 -9.46 12.41
CA GLN A 730 20.83 -9.57 13.52
C GLN A 730 21.31 -8.20 14.02
N GLU A 731 21.66 -7.30 13.10
CA GLU A 731 22.08 -5.93 13.43
C GLU A 731 20.93 -5.12 14.07
N GLU A 732 19.71 -5.21 13.53
CA GLU A 732 18.55 -4.52 14.12
C GLU A 732 18.11 -5.13 15.46
N ALA A 733 18.30 -6.44 15.65
CA ALA A 733 18.06 -7.07 16.94
C ALA A 733 19.07 -6.58 18.00
N GLN A 734 20.36 -6.43 17.66
CA GLN A 734 21.36 -5.86 18.58
C GLN A 734 20.98 -4.44 18.99
N TYR A 735 20.52 -3.63 18.04
CA TYR A 735 20.01 -2.29 18.33
C TYR A 735 18.79 -2.32 19.24
N ALA A 736 17.80 -3.15 18.95
CA ALA A 736 16.60 -3.30 19.79
C ALA A 736 16.94 -3.79 21.21
N ILE A 737 17.92 -4.69 21.35
CA ILE A 737 18.43 -5.16 22.65
C ILE A 737 19.07 -3.99 23.42
N ALA A 738 19.96 -3.23 22.80
CA ALA A 738 20.62 -2.09 23.45
C ALA A 738 19.60 -1.06 23.95
N ARG A 739 18.60 -0.74 23.11
CA ARG A 739 17.51 0.18 23.45
C ARG A 739 16.64 -0.28 24.62
N ASN A 740 16.47 -1.60 24.78
CA ASN A 740 15.58 -2.21 25.78
C ASN A 740 16.32 -2.80 26.99
N THR A 741 17.64 -2.62 27.09
CA THR A 741 18.44 -3.10 28.23
C THR A 741 18.82 -1.93 29.12
N THR A 742 18.42 -1.99 30.39
CA THR A 742 18.86 -1.01 31.39
C THR A 742 20.36 -1.05 31.56
N SER A 743 21.02 0.10 31.43
CA SER A 743 22.46 0.26 31.58
C SER A 743 22.78 1.66 32.16
N PRO A 744 23.96 1.85 32.77
CA PRO A 744 24.38 3.17 33.23
C PRO A 744 24.39 4.20 32.10
N ASP A 745 23.79 5.38 32.33
CA ASP A 745 23.63 6.45 31.34
C ASP A 745 23.67 7.85 31.98
N PHE A 746 23.65 8.88 31.14
CA PHE A 746 23.55 10.28 31.56
C PHE A 746 22.08 10.72 31.54
N HIS A 747 21.60 11.15 32.70
CA HIS A 747 20.25 11.61 32.96
C HIS A 747 20.26 13.12 33.22
N GLY A 748 19.49 13.85 32.42
CA GLY A 748 19.29 15.28 32.57
C GLY A 748 17.99 15.59 33.31
N PHE A 749 18.00 16.70 34.04
CA PHE A 749 16.85 17.21 34.78
C PHE A 749 16.69 18.71 34.54
N VAL A 750 15.49 19.13 34.13
CA VAL A 750 15.10 20.55 34.12
C VAL A 750 14.99 21.04 35.56
N MET A 751 15.74 22.08 35.88
CA MET A 751 15.74 22.71 37.20
C MET A 751 14.55 23.67 37.34
N GLN A 752 13.80 23.56 38.44
CA GLN A 752 12.65 24.41 38.73
C GLN A 752 12.65 24.92 40.18
N GLY A 753 12.45 26.23 40.34
CA GLY A 753 12.35 26.88 41.65
C GLY A 753 13.68 27.09 42.38
N ASP A 754 13.61 27.61 43.60
CA ASP A 754 14.77 27.91 44.47
C ASP A 754 14.54 27.64 45.98
N SER A 755 13.41 27.05 46.39
CA SER A 755 13.20 26.52 47.75
C SER A 755 11.87 25.76 47.90
N PRO A 756 11.82 24.42 47.80
CA PRO A 756 12.91 23.50 47.46
C PRO A 756 13.17 23.47 45.94
N LEU A 757 14.40 23.11 45.56
CA LEU A 757 14.77 22.91 44.16
C LEU A 757 14.14 21.59 43.66
N HIS A 758 13.31 21.68 42.63
CA HIS A 758 12.74 20.53 41.93
C HIS A 758 13.53 20.24 40.66
N LEU A 759 13.67 18.96 40.34
CA LEU A 759 14.43 18.45 39.20
C LEU A 759 13.50 17.51 38.42
N VAL A 760 13.08 17.95 37.24
CA VAL A 760 12.17 17.22 36.34
C VAL A 760 13.00 16.48 35.30
N HIS A 761 12.98 15.16 35.31
CA HIS A 761 13.75 14.33 34.39
C HIS A 761 13.42 14.67 32.92
N LEU A 762 14.37 14.44 32.00
CA LEU A 762 14.15 14.49 30.55
C LEU A 762 13.78 13.08 30.04
N PRO A 763 12.49 12.72 29.99
CA PRO A 763 12.07 11.38 29.59
C PRO A 763 12.24 11.12 28.10
N MET A 764 12.30 9.84 27.75
CA MET A 764 12.11 9.36 26.38
C MET A 764 11.20 8.14 26.38
N PHE A 765 10.16 8.11 25.53
CA PHE A 765 9.33 6.91 25.34
C PHE A 765 10.08 5.76 24.71
N ASN A 766 11.25 6.04 24.14
CA ASN A 766 11.91 5.22 23.17
C ASN A 766 13.28 4.72 23.62
N MET A 767 13.64 4.91 24.88
CA MET A 767 14.89 4.40 25.45
C MET A 767 14.65 3.89 26.85
N LYS A 768 14.94 2.61 27.12
CA LYS A 768 14.67 1.98 28.42
C LYS A 768 15.29 2.73 29.60
N ASN A 769 16.48 3.29 29.42
CA ASN A 769 17.17 4.09 30.44
C ASN A 769 16.39 5.36 30.84
N HIS A 770 15.57 5.91 29.94
CA HIS A 770 14.90 7.20 30.10
C HIS A 770 13.36 7.12 30.12
N ARG A 771 12.79 5.91 30.17
CA ARG A 771 11.33 5.64 30.16
C ARG A 771 10.62 5.94 31.48
N TYR A 772 10.94 7.08 32.10
CA TYR A 772 10.34 7.49 33.36
C TYR A 772 10.06 8.98 33.32
N GLN A 773 8.81 9.34 33.62
CA GLN A 773 8.45 10.68 34.03
C GLN A 773 8.70 10.76 35.54
N LEU A 774 9.72 11.53 35.91
CA LEU A 774 10.30 11.50 37.24
C LEU A 774 10.55 12.94 37.72
N ILE A 775 10.18 13.22 38.97
CA ILE A 775 10.46 14.48 39.65
C ILE A 775 11.13 14.16 40.99
N ILE A 776 12.27 14.80 41.25
CA ILE A 776 12.99 14.70 42.52
C ILE A 776 13.26 16.10 43.10
N THR A 777 13.58 16.16 44.38
CA THR A 777 14.19 17.35 45.02
C THR A 777 15.59 17.02 45.49
N GLY A 778 16.45 18.03 45.61
CA GLY A 778 17.81 17.85 46.16
C GLY A 778 18.48 19.17 46.51
N ASP A 779 19.48 19.10 47.40
CA ASP A 779 20.21 20.25 47.93
C ASP A 779 21.53 20.45 47.18
N LEU A 780 21.74 21.67 46.68
CA LEU A 780 23.01 22.14 46.11
C LEU A 780 23.90 22.78 47.18
N PRO A 781 25.23 22.71 47.06
CA PRO A 781 26.12 23.50 47.91
C PRO A 781 25.80 24.99 47.83
N ALA A 782 25.93 25.71 48.95
CA ALA A 782 25.47 27.09 49.06
C ALA A 782 26.11 28.04 48.03
N ASP A 783 27.40 27.86 47.71
CA ASP A 783 28.11 28.65 46.71
C ASP A 783 27.58 28.40 45.28
N ILE A 784 27.35 27.13 44.93
CA ILE A 784 26.75 26.74 43.65
C ILE A 784 25.30 27.25 43.55
N PHE A 785 24.55 27.17 44.65
CA PHE A 785 23.15 27.57 44.68
C PHE A 785 22.97 29.07 44.51
N GLU A 786 23.82 29.88 45.15
CA GLU A 786 23.80 31.34 44.97
C GLU A 786 24.16 31.76 43.54
N ILE A 787 25.07 31.05 42.87
CA ILE A 787 25.40 31.28 41.45
C ILE A 787 24.16 31.02 40.58
N TYR A 788 23.51 29.87 40.76
CA TYR A 788 22.28 29.52 40.04
C TYR A 788 21.18 30.56 40.27
N LYS A 789 20.92 30.91 41.54
CA LYS A 789 19.87 31.87 41.93
C LYS A 789 20.11 33.26 41.35
N SER A 790 21.34 33.76 41.43
CA SER A 790 21.71 35.06 40.88
C SER A 790 21.57 35.09 39.36
N ASP A 791 21.95 34.03 38.67
CA ASP A 791 21.86 33.96 37.20
C ASP A 791 20.41 33.80 36.73
N LYS A 792 19.60 33.00 37.43
CA LYS A 792 18.17 32.82 37.15
C LYS A 792 17.38 34.11 37.33
N ALA A 793 17.70 34.89 38.37
CA ALA A 793 17.09 36.20 38.59
C ALA A 793 17.44 37.20 37.47
N ALA A 794 18.65 37.11 36.91
CA ALA A 794 19.10 37.95 35.80
C ALA A 794 18.55 37.49 34.44
N ASN A 795 18.38 36.17 34.25
CA ASN A 795 17.95 35.55 33.00
C ASN A 795 16.72 34.66 33.24
N PRO A 796 15.56 35.25 33.50
CA PRO A 796 14.43 34.49 34.02
C PRO A 796 13.74 33.62 32.95
N ASP A 797 14.15 33.71 31.67
CA ASP A 797 13.71 32.84 30.56
C ASP A 797 14.74 31.72 30.26
N ALA A 798 15.90 31.72 30.94
CA ALA A 798 16.90 30.69 30.74
C ALA A 798 16.45 29.35 31.33
N VAL A 799 16.67 28.29 30.56
CA VAL A 799 16.53 26.89 30.99
C VAL A 799 17.85 26.43 31.58
N TYR A 800 17.79 25.79 32.75
CA TYR A 800 18.97 25.18 33.39
C TYR A 800 18.74 23.69 33.50
N LEU A 801 19.75 22.91 33.09
CA LEU A 801 19.72 21.47 33.16
C LEU A 801 20.78 21.00 34.16
N LEU A 802 20.38 20.14 35.10
CA LEU A 802 21.28 19.41 35.98
C LEU A 802 21.45 18.00 35.43
N GLY A 803 22.69 17.51 35.35
CA GLY A 803 22.99 16.14 34.94
C GLY A 803 23.88 15.41 35.94
N ASN A 804 23.82 14.08 35.97
CA ASN A 804 24.85 13.27 36.63
C ASN A 804 26.16 13.31 35.83
N LYS A 805 27.28 13.50 36.52
CA LYS A 805 28.61 13.60 35.88
C LYS A 805 29.16 12.24 35.42
N ASN A 806 28.80 11.17 36.13
CA ASN A 806 29.20 9.81 35.79
C ASN A 806 27.94 9.03 35.43
N ALA A 807 28.00 8.27 34.34
CA ALA A 807 26.89 7.45 33.89
C ALA A 807 26.42 6.48 35.01
N ASP A 808 25.12 6.45 35.27
CA ASP A 808 24.50 5.63 36.32
C ASP A 808 23.11 5.14 35.88
N ILE A 809 22.53 4.19 36.60
CA ILE A 809 21.17 3.72 36.35
C ILE A 809 20.20 4.68 37.05
N LEU A 810 19.24 5.26 36.32
CA LEU A 810 18.28 6.23 36.86
C LEU A 810 17.63 5.81 38.19
N GLU A 811 17.16 4.56 38.29
CA GLU A 811 16.53 4.04 39.51
C GLU A 811 17.49 4.00 40.71
N GLU A 812 18.78 3.75 40.48
CA GLU A 812 19.80 3.73 41.52
C GLU A 812 20.25 5.15 41.86
N LEU A 813 20.37 6.02 40.86
CA LEU A 813 20.67 7.45 41.02
C LEU A 813 19.64 8.15 41.92
N VAL A 814 18.36 7.82 41.75
CA VAL A 814 17.25 8.40 42.54
C VAL A 814 17.15 7.83 43.95
N LYS A 815 17.63 6.60 44.17
CA LYS A 815 17.71 5.99 45.52
C LYS A 815 18.96 6.42 46.28
N ALA A 816 19.97 6.94 45.59
CA ALA A 816 21.22 7.39 46.20
C ALA A 816 20.98 8.57 47.14
N THR A 817 21.80 8.67 48.21
CA THR A 817 21.77 9.82 49.12
C THR A 817 22.42 11.06 48.52
N GLU A 818 23.34 10.87 47.57
CA GLU A 818 24.06 11.93 46.83
C GLU A 818 24.68 11.40 45.53
N PHE A 819 24.93 12.26 44.54
CA PHE A 819 25.73 11.95 43.36
C PHE A 819 26.51 13.17 42.83
N GLU A 820 27.60 12.93 42.08
CA GLU A 820 28.35 14.01 41.41
C GLU A 820 27.54 14.61 40.27
N ALA A 821 27.31 15.92 40.30
CA ALA A 821 26.44 16.61 39.36
C ALA A 821 27.17 17.71 38.57
N VAL A 822 26.57 18.07 37.44
CA VAL A 822 26.93 19.20 36.58
C VAL A 822 25.68 20.03 36.28
N ILE A 823 25.83 21.33 36.07
CA ILE A 823 24.74 22.21 35.64
C ILE A 823 25.16 22.97 34.39
N ASP A 824 24.25 23.06 33.42
CA ASP A 824 24.41 23.77 32.16
C ASP A 824 23.23 24.70 31.88
N LYS A 825 23.50 25.76 31.10
CA LYS A 825 22.47 26.68 30.60
C LYS A 825 21.94 26.14 29.27
N GLY A 826 20.81 25.44 29.32
CA GLY A 826 20.32 24.60 28.22
C GLY A 826 21.06 23.27 28.14
N PHE A 827 21.07 22.65 26.95
CA PHE A 827 21.77 21.38 26.73
C PHE A 827 23.29 21.53 26.84
N PRO A 828 23.99 20.53 27.43
CA PRO A 828 25.43 20.58 27.60
C PRO A 828 26.16 20.70 26.25
N PRO A 829 27.29 21.43 26.20
CA PRO A 829 28.08 21.57 24.98
C PRO A 829 28.79 20.26 24.59
N ASP A 830 28.99 20.09 23.28
CA ASP A 830 29.59 18.89 22.67
C ASP A 830 31.06 18.64 23.06
N ASP A 831 31.73 19.64 23.64
CA ASP A 831 33.14 19.60 24.04
C ASP A 831 33.39 19.03 25.45
N GLY A 832 32.31 18.65 26.15
CA GLY A 832 32.35 18.11 27.51
C GLY A 832 32.68 19.14 28.58
N SER A 833 32.66 20.43 28.25
CA SER A 833 32.68 21.50 29.25
C SER A 833 31.31 21.63 29.91
N HIS A 834 31.30 22.10 31.16
CA HIS A 834 30.07 22.35 31.90
C HIS A 834 30.12 23.73 32.53
N TRP A 835 28.97 24.41 32.61
CA TRP A 835 28.91 25.73 33.23
C TRP A 835 29.27 25.67 34.72
N LEU A 836 28.73 24.70 35.46
CA LEU A 836 29.12 24.40 36.83
C LEU A 836 29.40 22.90 36.98
N SER A 837 30.49 22.55 37.68
CA SER A 837 30.90 21.17 37.92
C SER A 837 31.68 21.03 39.23
N GLY A 838 32.00 19.80 39.63
CA GLY A 838 32.85 19.54 40.81
C GLY A 838 32.11 19.57 42.15
N PHE A 839 30.78 19.40 42.13
CA PHE A 839 29.94 19.37 43.32
C PHE A 839 29.05 18.11 43.35
N LYS A 840 28.38 17.88 44.48
CA LYS A 840 27.40 16.82 44.66
C LYS A 840 26.01 17.39 44.90
N LEU A 841 25.00 16.75 44.32
CA LEU A 841 23.62 16.91 44.74
C LEU A 841 23.39 16.00 45.95
N THR A 842 22.77 16.50 47.02
CA THR A 842 22.55 15.74 48.26
C THR A 842 21.06 15.79 48.68
N ASN A 843 20.67 15.01 49.70
CA ASN A 843 19.30 15.02 50.27
C ASN A 843 18.21 14.76 49.21
N ILE A 844 18.48 13.81 48.31
CA ILE A 844 17.60 13.49 47.19
C ILE A 844 16.30 12.88 47.70
N LYS A 845 15.15 13.42 47.29
CA LYS A 845 13.82 12.89 47.62
C LYS A 845 12.96 12.76 46.38
N LEU A 846 12.25 11.64 46.28
CA LEU A 846 11.32 11.34 45.20
C LEU A 846 10.00 12.10 45.39
N VAL A 847 9.56 12.82 44.36
CA VAL A 847 8.27 13.51 44.31
C VAL A 847 7.31 12.73 43.42
N LEU A 848 7.70 12.50 42.17
CA LEU A 848 6.92 11.73 41.18
C LEU A 848 7.79 10.64 40.59
N ASN A 849 7.24 9.43 40.40
CA ASN A 849 7.88 8.34 39.68
C ASN A 849 6.84 7.58 38.87
N GLN A 850 6.67 7.97 37.61
CA GLN A 850 5.76 7.34 36.67
C GLN A 850 6.54 6.66 35.56
N SER A 851 6.39 5.33 35.46
CA SER A 851 6.92 4.57 34.33
C SER A 851 6.18 4.94 33.04
N LEU A 852 6.95 5.11 31.97
CA LEU A 852 6.44 5.32 30.61
C LEU A 852 6.40 4.02 29.79
N GLU A 853 6.59 2.87 30.45
CA GLU A 853 6.31 1.58 29.82
C GLU A 853 4.83 1.47 29.48
N LEU A 854 4.52 0.94 28.30
CA LEU A 854 3.16 0.91 27.77
C LEU A 854 2.15 0.25 28.71
N ASP A 855 2.51 -0.89 29.31
CA ASP A 855 1.64 -1.61 30.23
C ASP A 855 1.43 -0.83 31.54
N ASP A 856 2.38 0.03 31.93
CA ASP A 856 2.30 0.85 33.13
C ASP A 856 1.44 2.09 32.85
N LEU A 857 1.60 2.71 31.67
CA LEU A 857 0.74 3.79 31.18
C LEU A 857 -0.72 3.35 31.08
N LYS A 858 -1.01 2.17 30.50
CA LYS A 858 -2.38 1.63 30.44
C LYS A 858 -2.99 1.41 31.83
N ARG A 859 -2.18 1.02 32.82
CA ARG A 859 -2.66 0.86 34.21
C ARG A 859 -2.87 2.20 34.91
N ALA A 860 -1.98 3.17 34.68
CA ALA A 860 -2.09 4.51 35.27
C ALA A 860 -3.22 5.33 34.63
N PHE A 861 -3.47 5.14 33.33
CA PHE A 861 -4.36 5.96 32.51
C PHE A 861 -5.33 5.08 31.68
N PRO A 862 -6.25 4.32 32.32
CA PRO A 862 -7.06 3.30 31.64
C PRO A 862 -8.03 3.83 30.58
N HIS A 863 -8.32 5.14 30.57
CA HIS A 863 -9.20 5.77 29.59
C HIS A 863 -8.54 6.00 28.22
N THR A 864 -7.23 5.72 28.07
CA THR A 864 -6.50 5.83 26.79
C THR A 864 -6.51 4.54 25.97
N ASP A 865 -7.23 3.50 26.39
CA ASP A 865 -7.27 2.20 25.70
C ASP A 865 -7.81 2.29 24.25
N ASP A 866 -8.59 3.33 23.93
CA ASP A 866 -9.06 3.64 22.58
C ASP A 866 -8.02 4.38 21.71
N ARG A 867 -6.77 4.53 22.18
CA ARG A 867 -5.69 5.33 21.56
C ARG A 867 -6.04 6.81 21.41
N LEU A 868 -6.86 7.33 22.31
CA LEU A 868 -7.22 8.74 22.38
C LEU A 868 -6.44 9.41 23.51
N TYR A 869 -5.94 10.62 23.25
CA TYR A 869 -5.38 11.46 24.30
C TYR A 869 -6.50 12.11 25.13
N PRO A 870 -6.19 12.64 26.32
CA PRO A 870 -7.16 13.34 27.15
C PRO A 870 -7.84 14.51 26.42
N SER A 871 -9.16 14.64 26.59
CA SER A 871 -9.94 15.78 26.03
C SER A 871 -9.61 17.13 26.67
N ARG A 872 -8.84 17.12 27.76
CA ARG A 872 -8.23 18.29 28.40
C ARG A 872 -6.79 17.96 28.74
N MET A 873 -5.86 18.81 28.31
CA MET A 873 -4.43 18.62 28.56
C MET A 873 -4.15 18.64 30.08
N PRO A 874 -3.66 17.53 30.67
CA PRO A 874 -3.48 17.41 32.11
C PRO A 874 -2.03 17.63 32.56
N PHE A 875 -1.84 18.24 33.72
CA PHE A 875 -0.55 18.55 34.33
C PHE A 875 -0.51 18.10 35.79
N TRP A 876 0.59 17.51 36.21
CA TRP A 876 0.95 17.40 37.63
C TRP A 876 1.24 18.79 38.16
N MET A 877 0.66 19.16 39.29
CA MET A 877 0.86 20.44 39.97
C MET A 877 1.40 20.20 41.38
N TYR A 878 2.57 20.76 41.68
CA TYR A 878 3.36 20.46 42.87
C TYR A 878 4.20 21.68 43.31
N GLY A 879 4.87 21.58 44.46
CA GLY A 879 5.76 22.61 45.00
C GLY A 879 5.28 23.15 46.34
N THR A 880 5.48 24.45 46.57
CA THR A 880 4.99 25.17 47.77
C THR A 880 4.02 26.26 47.36
N LYS A 881 3.33 26.89 48.33
CA LYS A 881 2.45 28.03 48.03
C LYS A 881 3.19 29.19 47.36
N GLU A 882 4.46 29.40 47.70
CA GLU A 882 5.29 30.45 47.12
C GLU A 882 5.82 30.06 45.73
N GLN A 883 6.06 28.76 45.49
CA GLN A 883 6.63 28.22 44.26
C GLN A 883 5.85 27.00 43.78
N THR A 884 4.72 27.26 43.12
CA THR A 884 3.94 26.21 42.44
C THR A 884 4.54 25.94 41.06
N HIS A 885 4.64 24.67 40.68
CA HIS A 885 5.14 24.20 39.39
C HIS A 885 4.11 23.30 38.69
N ILE A 886 4.24 23.14 37.37
CA ILE A 886 3.47 22.19 36.59
C ILE A 886 4.35 21.36 35.65
N ASP A 887 3.98 20.09 35.44
CA ASP A 887 4.62 19.17 34.48
C ASP A 887 3.55 18.34 33.74
N HIS A 888 3.59 18.31 32.42
CA HIS A 888 2.57 17.68 31.58
C HIS A 888 2.50 16.16 31.82
N ILE A 889 1.30 15.62 32.04
CA ILE A 889 1.13 14.18 32.30
C ILE A 889 1.27 13.41 30.99
N LEU A 890 2.31 12.59 30.89
CA LEU A 890 2.63 11.84 29.69
C LEU A 890 1.81 10.55 29.62
N THR A 891 0.70 10.59 28.88
CA THR A 891 -0.28 9.50 28.86
C THR A 891 -0.01 8.44 27.77
N TRP A 892 0.57 8.84 26.64
CA TRP A 892 0.82 7.96 25.50
C TRP A 892 1.92 8.51 24.58
N SER A 893 2.58 7.66 23.77
CA SER A 893 3.60 8.04 22.78
C SER A 893 3.02 8.06 21.36
N PRO A 894 3.33 9.07 20.51
CA PRO A 894 4.18 10.24 20.80
C PRO A 894 3.53 11.26 21.74
N ASN A 895 4.31 12.09 22.42
CA ASN A 895 3.81 13.19 23.26
C ASN A 895 4.78 14.38 23.32
N ALA A 896 4.44 15.43 24.07
CA ALA A 896 5.33 16.52 24.40
C ALA A 896 5.57 16.56 25.92
N GLN A 897 6.82 16.71 26.34
CA GLN A 897 7.13 17.22 27.67
C GLN A 897 6.85 18.71 27.67
N LEU A 898 5.95 19.19 28.53
CA LEU A 898 5.68 20.61 28.72
C LEU A 898 5.72 20.89 30.23
N ASN A 899 6.62 21.73 30.68
CA ASN A 899 6.70 22.08 32.09
C ASN A 899 6.87 23.59 32.30
N SER A 900 6.34 24.08 33.42
CA SER A 900 6.48 25.48 33.80
C SER A 900 6.70 25.62 35.29
N GLU A 901 7.69 26.43 35.64
CA GLU A 901 8.02 26.72 37.03
C GLU A 901 7.37 28.01 37.52
N CYS A 902 7.15 28.10 38.84
CA CYS A 902 6.69 29.31 39.52
C CYS A 902 5.43 29.91 38.86
N VAL A 903 4.46 29.03 38.56
CA VAL A 903 3.18 29.45 37.96
C VAL A 903 2.41 30.32 38.95
N LYS A 904 1.78 31.38 38.44
CA LYS A 904 0.93 32.26 39.25
C LYS A 904 -0.49 31.76 39.20
N CYS A 905 -1.03 31.39 40.36
CA CYS A 905 -2.38 30.86 40.51
C CYS A 905 -3.35 31.96 40.94
N ASP A 906 -4.43 32.13 40.20
CA ASP A 906 -5.61 32.93 40.59
C ASP A 906 -6.81 31.97 40.64
N LEU A 907 -7.02 31.36 41.81
CA LEU A 907 -7.96 30.26 42.03
C LEU A 907 -9.08 30.70 42.97
N GLU A 908 -10.28 30.14 42.77
CA GLU A 908 -11.44 30.38 43.64
C GLU A 908 -11.18 29.97 45.10
N ARG A 909 -10.32 28.96 45.29
CA ARG A 909 -9.82 28.47 46.58
C ARG A 909 -8.33 28.23 46.46
N GLU A 910 -7.55 28.80 47.38
CA GLU A 910 -6.13 28.48 47.47
C GLU A 910 -5.90 27.01 47.82
N LEU A 911 -4.87 26.41 47.20
CA LEU A 911 -4.41 25.08 47.55
C LEU A 911 -3.65 25.10 48.88
N THR A 912 -3.70 24.00 49.62
CA THR A 912 -2.93 23.81 50.86
C THR A 912 -1.51 23.30 50.54
N GLU A 913 -0.57 23.49 51.46
CA GLU A 913 0.78 22.91 51.36
C GLU A 913 0.74 21.38 51.27
N GLU A 914 -0.21 20.74 51.96
CA GLU A 914 -0.42 19.30 51.91
C GLU A 914 -0.92 18.85 50.53
N GLU A 915 -1.83 19.60 49.90
CA GLU A 915 -2.31 19.33 48.54
C GLU A 915 -1.16 19.43 47.52
N LEU A 916 -0.33 20.48 47.60
CA LEU A 916 0.82 20.64 46.71
C LEU A 916 1.93 19.61 46.97
N SER A 917 2.13 19.20 48.23
CA SER A 917 3.07 18.14 48.61
C SER A 917 2.62 16.75 48.13
N ASN A 918 1.31 16.49 48.07
CA ASN A 918 0.75 15.23 47.59
C ASN A 918 0.59 15.16 46.06
N ILE A 919 0.91 16.24 45.34
CA ILE A 919 0.70 16.45 43.90
C ILE A 919 -0.79 16.40 43.52
N VAL A 920 -1.30 17.51 42.98
CA VAL A 920 -2.67 17.58 42.42
C VAL A 920 -2.62 17.57 40.89
N VAL A 921 -3.76 17.36 40.25
CA VAL A 921 -3.88 17.40 38.78
C VAL A 921 -4.56 18.67 38.34
N CYS A 922 -3.89 19.43 37.48
CA CYS A 922 -4.40 20.63 36.84
C CYS A 922 -4.71 20.33 35.37
N THR A 923 -5.94 20.57 34.93
CA THR A 923 -6.33 20.42 33.52
C THR A 923 -6.56 21.78 32.87
N PHE A 924 -6.09 21.97 31.64
CA PHE A 924 -6.34 23.20 30.89
C PHE A 924 -7.74 23.14 30.25
N ASP A 925 -8.59 24.10 30.60
CA ASP A 925 -9.95 24.19 30.09
C ASP A 925 -9.95 24.82 28.68
N GLY A 926 -10.52 24.12 27.71
CA GLY A 926 -10.55 24.53 26.30
C GLY A 926 -9.34 24.12 25.46
N LEU A 927 -8.41 23.33 26.00
CA LEU A 927 -7.25 22.78 25.28
C LEU A 927 -7.35 21.25 25.19
N ASP A 928 -7.83 20.76 24.05
CA ASP A 928 -8.01 19.32 23.81
C ASP A 928 -6.72 18.72 23.23
N GLU A 929 -6.02 17.92 24.04
CA GLU A 929 -4.74 17.30 23.66
C GLU A 929 -4.90 16.36 22.47
N ASN A 930 -6.04 15.67 22.35
CA ASN A 930 -6.29 14.72 21.28
C ASN A 930 -6.27 15.36 19.89
N PHE A 931 -6.64 16.65 19.77
CA PHE A 931 -6.53 17.38 18.51
C PHE A 931 -5.14 18.01 18.28
N MET A 932 -4.28 18.02 19.29
CA MET A 932 -2.92 18.59 19.20
C MET A 932 -1.85 17.56 18.83
N GLN A 933 -2.11 16.28 19.09
CA GLN A 933 -1.12 15.22 18.90
C GLN A 933 -1.14 14.64 17.48
N PRO A 934 0.03 14.28 16.90
CA PRO A 934 1.37 14.64 17.39
C PRO A 934 1.64 16.13 17.21
N ILE A 935 2.27 16.76 18.21
CA ILE A 935 2.64 18.17 18.14
C ILE A 935 3.68 18.39 17.02
N ALA A 936 3.38 19.30 16.10
CA ALA A 936 4.19 19.56 14.92
C ALA A 936 5.32 20.56 15.18
N ASN A 937 6.48 20.34 14.54
CA ASN A 937 7.57 21.31 14.48
C ASN A 937 7.24 22.49 13.56
N ASP A 938 7.65 23.70 13.94
CA ASP A 938 7.72 24.83 13.03
C ASP A 938 8.99 24.69 12.15
N PRO A 939 8.87 24.48 10.83
CA PRO A 939 10.02 24.30 9.94
C PRO A 939 10.99 25.50 9.90
N GLY A 940 10.60 26.66 10.44
CA GLY A 940 11.46 27.85 10.55
C GLY A 940 12.25 27.99 11.86
N GLN A 941 12.10 27.09 12.84
CA GLN A 941 12.79 27.20 14.14
C GLN A 941 14.16 26.53 14.17
N GLU A 942 15.21 27.32 14.41
CA GLU A 942 16.59 26.82 14.55
C GLU A 942 16.87 26.16 15.91
N ASN A 943 16.04 26.39 16.92
CA ASN A 943 16.22 25.80 18.25
C ASN A 943 14.87 25.61 18.95
N PRO A 944 14.30 24.39 18.99
CA PRO A 944 13.02 24.15 19.62
C PRO A 944 13.04 24.59 21.09
N ASN A 945 14.16 24.41 21.80
CA ASN A 945 14.22 24.35 23.27
C ASN A 945 14.04 25.67 24.04
N THR A 946 13.91 26.82 23.38
CA THR A 946 13.95 28.14 24.08
C THR A 946 12.98 29.19 23.56
N ASN A 947 12.28 28.94 22.45
CA ASN A 947 11.33 29.91 21.90
C ASN A 947 10.25 29.12 21.15
N TRP A 948 9.08 28.90 21.75
CA TRP A 948 8.08 27.93 21.25
C TRP A 948 7.00 28.64 20.43
N HIS A 949 6.97 28.41 19.12
CA HIS A 949 5.91 28.90 18.25
C HIS A 949 5.22 27.73 17.53
N THR A 950 4.49 26.91 18.30
CA THR A 950 3.57 25.94 17.71
C THR A 950 2.21 26.61 17.48
N PRO A 951 1.72 26.67 16.23
CA PRO A 951 0.38 27.21 15.96
C PRO A 951 -0.69 26.50 16.80
N GLY A 952 -1.44 27.25 17.60
CA GLY A 952 -2.53 26.72 18.42
C GLY A 952 -2.16 26.29 19.85
N LEU A 953 -0.87 26.28 20.23
CA LEU A 953 -0.42 25.99 21.60
C LEU A 953 0.47 27.13 22.13
N PRO A 954 -0.09 28.15 22.83
CA PRO A 954 0.67 29.29 23.34
C PRO A 954 1.41 28.94 24.64
N PHE A 955 2.25 27.90 24.64
CA PHE A 955 2.99 27.44 25.81
C PHE A 955 4.32 28.21 25.97
N HIS A 956 4.21 29.47 26.43
CA HIS A 956 5.36 30.31 26.74
C HIS A 956 5.10 31.11 28.02
N ARG A 957 6.16 31.75 28.54
CA ARG A 957 6.06 32.58 29.74
C ARG A 957 4.97 33.64 29.62
N SER A 958 4.28 33.89 30.72
CA SER A 958 3.17 34.85 30.83
C SER A 958 1.88 34.47 30.09
N SER A 959 1.83 33.31 29.41
CA SER A 959 0.57 32.78 28.92
C SER A 959 -0.34 32.40 30.08
N THR A 960 -1.62 32.74 29.97
CA THR A 960 -2.63 32.44 30.98
C THR A 960 -3.63 31.42 30.46
N PHE A 961 -3.87 30.37 31.25
CA PHE A 961 -4.82 29.30 30.94
C PHE A 961 -5.91 29.25 32.01
N SER A 962 -7.15 29.06 31.58
CA SER A 962 -8.22 28.63 32.48
C SER A 962 -7.97 27.19 32.91
N VAL A 963 -8.13 26.91 34.20
CA VAL A 963 -7.81 25.59 34.76
C VAL A 963 -8.88 25.04 35.67
N ILE A 964 -8.91 23.72 35.75
CA ILE A 964 -9.70 22.96 36.72
C ILE A 964 -8.76 22.00 37.45
N ILE A 965 -8.78 22.06 38.79
CA ILE A 965 -7.86 21.31 39.64
C ILE A 965 -8.59 20.18 40.37
N TYR A 966 -7.99 19.00 40.34
CA TYR A 966 -8.50 17.74 40.89
C TYR A 966 -7.47 17.11 41.84
N SER A 967 -7.95 16.30 42.77
CA SER A 967 -7.09 15.56 43.72
C SER A 967 -6.16 14.56 43.05
N ASN A 968 -6.57 13.98 41.92
CA ASN A 968 -5.78 13.02 41.16
C ASN A 968 -6.28 12.95 39.71
N TYR A 969 -5.56 12.17 38.88
CA TYR A 969 -5.88 12.05 37.46
C TYR A 969 -7.25 11.39 37.21
N HIS A 970 -7.62 10.35 37.95
CA HIS A 970 -8.91 9.66 37.76
C HIS A 970 -10.10 10.59 38.00
N ASP A 971 -10.03 11.42 39.05
CA ASP A 971 -11.05 12.42 39.32
C ASP A 971 -11.17 13.42 38.16
N SER A 972 -10.05 13.81 37.54
CA SER A 972 -10.03 14.73 36.39
C SER A 972 -10.72 14.21 35.13
N GLN A 973 -10.83 12.88 35.00
CA GLN A 973 -11.44 12.21 33.85
C GLN A 973 -12.88 11.74 34.15
N SER A 974 -13.46 12.15 35.28
CA SER A 974 -14.79 11.71 35.72
C SER A 974 -15.71 12.90 36.06
N ASP A 975 -16.94 12.62 36.46
CA ASP A 975 -17.89 13.63 36.97
C ASP A 975 -17.58 14.05 38.43
N ALA A 976 -16.39 13.76 38.95
CA ALA A 976 -15.97 14.16 40.28
C ALA A 976 -15.93 15.69 40.43
N ALA A 977 -16.28 16.16 41.64
CA ALA A 977 -16.20 17.58 41.95
C ALA A 977 -14.73 18.04 42.00
N PRO A 978 -14.36 19.13 41.32
CA PRO A 978 -13.00 19.65 41.38
C PRO A 978 -12.70 20.27 42.74
N LEU A 979 -11.43 20.28 43.12
CA LEU A 979 -10.94 20.93 44.34
C LEU A 979 -11.07 22.45 44.26
N THR A 980 -10.84 23.01 43.07
CA THR A 980 -11.02 24.44 42.76
C THR A 980 -10.90 24.65 41.24
N LYS A 981 -11.20 25.88 40.79
CA LYS A 981 -11.07 26.35 39.41
C LYS A 981 -10.47 27.75 39.42
N GLY A 982 -9.97 28.18 38.27
CA GLY A 982 -9.47 29.55 38.12
C GLY A 982 -8.57 29.68 36.91
N THR A 983 -7.51 30.46 37.04
CA THR A 983 -6.49 30.60 36.01
C THR A 983 -5.09 30.37 36.56
N ILE A 984 -4.20 29.89 35.70
CA ILE A 984 -2.76 29.91 35.96
C ILE A 984 -2.07 30.74 34.89
N THR A 985 -1.05 31.49 35.29
CA THR A 985 -0.14 32.19 34.37
C THR A 985 1.23 31.54 34.44
N LEU A 986 1.75 31.11 33.29
CA LEU A 986 3.01 30.39 33.17
C LEU A 986 4.21 31.26 33.56
N GLY A 987 5.16 30.68 34.30
CA GLY A 987 6.44 31.30 34.65
C GLY A 987 7.52 30.95 33.65
N GLY A 988 8.68 30.45 34.11
CA GLY A 988 9.68 29.87 33.22
C GLY A 988 9.11 28.60 32.56
N CYS A 989 9.41 28.35 31.29
CA CYS A 989 8.86 27.22 30.55
C CYS A 989 9.97 26.40 29.88
N TYR A 990 9.80 25.08 29.88
CA TYR A 990 10.51 24.16 29.00
C TYR A 990 9.47 23.31 28.26
N ALA A 991 9.73 23.07 26.98
CA ALA A 991 9.00 22.08 26.23
C ALA A 991 9.99 21.15 25.51
N ASP A 992 9.53 20.01 25.05
CA ASP A 992 10.22 19.13 24.12
C ASP A 992 9.22 18.11 23.56
N TRP A 993 9.14 18.00 22.24
CA TRP A 993 8.38 16.95 21.56
C TRP A 993 9.22 16.26 20.48
N ASP A 994 10.52 16.56 20.42
CA ASP A 994 11.47 15.93 19.51
C ASP A 994 12.23 14.83 20.23
N ILE A 995 12.95 15.15 21.32
CA ILE A 995 13.83 14.21 22.01
C ILE A 995 13.00 13.15 22.74
N ILE A 996 11.92 13.55 23.42
CA ILE A 996 10.99 12.61 24.08
C ILE A 996 10.44 11.54 23.13
N ASN A 997 10.24 11.89 21.86
CA ASN A 997 9.71 11.01 20.81
C ASN A 997 10.79 10.38 19.92
N ASP A 998 12.05 10.77 20.07
CA ASP A 998 13.14 10.32 19.21
C ASP A 998 13.36 8.81 19.32
N ILE A 999 13.89 8.19 18.28
CA ILE A 999 14.30 6.78 18.23
C ILE A 999 15.83 6.76 18.07
N PRO A 1000 16.60 6.74 19.18
CA PRO A 1000 18.03 7.08 19.13
C PRO A 1000 18.90 6.11 18.33
N GLY A 1001 19.42 6.56 17.18
CA GLY A 1001 20.14 5.74 16.22
C GLY A 1001 19.26 5.21 15.08
N SER A 1002 18.06 5.76 14.90
CA SER A 1002 17.35 5.75 13.62
C SER A 1002 18.06 6.66 12.61
N PRO A 1003 18.34 6.19 11.38
CA PRO A 1003 18.83 7.07 10.32
C PRO A 1003 17.74 8.12 10.02
N GLY A 1004 17.84 9.30 10.65
CA GLY A 1004 17.08 10.52 10.33
C GLY A 1004 15.68 10.30 9.76
N GLU A 1005 14.79 9.66 10.52
CA GLU A 1005 13.40 9.45 10.08
C GLU A 1005 12.54 10.71 10.27
N HIS A 1006 12.93 11.65 11.14
CA HIS A 1006 12.08 12.77 11.56
C HIS A 1006 12.14 14.06 10.73
N LYS A 1007 12.89 14.10 9.63
CA LYS A 1007 12.77 15.21 8.67
C LYS A 1007 12.09 14.74 7.40
N MET A 1008 10.76 14.65 7.49
CA MET A 1008 9.89 14.68 6.32
C MET A 1008 9.77 16.14 5.87
N ASP A 1009 10.91 16.79 5.59
CA ASP A 1009 10.89 18.05 4.89
C ASP A 1009 10.37 17.74 3.49
N LEU A 1010 9.24 18.33 3.14
CA LEU A 1010 8.75 18.45 1.78
C LEU A 1010 9.75 19.32 1.00
N LEU A 1011 10.96 18.79 0.77
CA LEU A 1011 11.94 19.38 -0.11
C LEU A 1011 11.47 19.13 -1.54
N LEU A 1012 10.51 19.93 -2.00
CA LEU A 1012 10.25 20.11 -3.43
C LEU A 1012 11.26 21.10 -4.03
N GLU A 1013 12.04 21.80 -3.22
CA GLU A 1013 12.86 22.93 -3.66
C GLU A 1013 14.26 22.55 -4.18
N ASP A 1014 14.78 21.35 -3.87
CA ASP A 1014 16.14 20.94 -4.27
C ASP A 1014 16.22 19.80 -5.32
N TYR A 1015 15.11 19.30 -5.85
CA TYR A 1015 15.14 18.18 -6.80
C TYR A 1015 15.12 18.62 -8.25
N ASP A 1016 16.23 19.21 -8.69
CA ASP A 1016 16.53 19.33 -10.11
C ASP A 1016 17.17 18.03 -10.63
N ILE A 1017 16.44 16.90 -10.53
CA ILE A 1017 16.90 15.58 -11.02
C ILE A 1017 17.14 15.62 -12.55
N LEU A 1018 16.47 16.57 -13.23
CA LEU A 1018 16.58 16.89 -14.65
C LEU A 1018 17.32 18.22 -14.90
N GLY A 1019 17.96 18.83 -13.90
CA GLY A 1019 18.45 20.23 -13.92
C GLY A 1019 19.52 20.63 -14.91
N ASP A 1020 20.03 19.66 -15.66
CA ASP A 1020 20.97 19.89 -16.75
C ASP A 1020 20.31 19.56 -18.09
N ILE A 1021 19.06 19.97 -18.32
CA ILE A 1021 18.55 20.07 -19.70
C ILE A 1021 19.27 21.26 -20.34
N PRO A 1022 20.12 21.07 -21.38
CA PRO A 1022 20.76 22.18 -22.05
C PRO A 1022 19.67 23.08 -22.64
N ASP A 1023 19.66 24.35 -22.27
CA ASP A 1023 18.91 25.35 -23.02
C ASP A 1023 19.35 25.27 -24.49
N SER A 1024 18.36 25.24 -25.39
CA SER A 1024 18.42 25.44 -26.84
C SER A 1024 19.37 26.55 -27.33
N SER A 1025 19.88 27.41 -26.46
CA SER A 1025 20.77 28.53 -26.77
C SER A 1025 22.27 28.20 -26.84
N GLY A 1026 22.71 26.98 -26.55
CA GLY A 1026 24.11 26.56 -26.75
C GLY A 1026 25.14 27.39 -25.97
N LYS A 1027 24.74 28.03 -24.86
CA LYS A 1027 25.65 28.80 -24.00
C LYS A 1027 25.90 28.04 -22.70
N HIS A 1028 27.16 27.67 -22.49
CA HIS A 1028 27.69 27.19 -21.22
C HIS A 1028 27.19 28.05 -20.05
N SER A 1029 26.41 27.44 -19.14
CA SER A 1029 26.21 27.98 -17.80
C SER A 1029 27.42 27.61 -16.94
N ILE A 1030 28.07 28.68 -16.47
CA ILE A 1030 29.05 28.86 -15.40
C ILE A 1030 29.42 27.62 -14.56
N ARG A 1031 30.71 27.27 -14.64
CA ARG A 1031 31.45 26.35 -13.77
C ARG A 1031 31.11 26.51 -12.26
N ARG A 1032 30.80 25.40 -11.58
CA ARG A 1032 31.26 25.14 -10.21
C ARG A 1032 32.17 23.91 -10.21
N GLY A 1033 33.28 24.02 -9.48
CA GLY A 1033 34.51 23.24 -9.68
C GLY A 1033 34.38 21.75 -9.40
N SER A 1034 34.96 20.97 -10.32
CA SER A 1034 35.27 19.55 -10.15
C SER A 1034 36.36 19.32 -9.10
N LEU A 1035 36.15 18.38 -8.17
CA LEU A 1035 37.24 17.72 -7.45
C LEU A 1035 37.13 16.20 -7.68
N LYS A 1036 38.19 15.65 -8.29
CA LYS A 1036 38.38 14.21 -8.54
C LYS A 1036 38.80 13.48 -7.25
N PRO A 1037 38.55 12.16 -7.13
CA PRO A 1037 38.91 11.37 -5.96
C PRO A 1037 40.34 10.82 -6.08
N ASN A 1038 41.09 10.84 -4.97
CA ASN A 1038 42.30 10.02 -4.82
C ASN A 1038 42.12 9.04 -3.65
N LEU A 1039 42.37 7.76 -3.96
CA LEU A 1039 42.45 6.61 -3.07
C LEU A 1039 43.90 6.44 -2.59
N THR A 1040 44.09 6.17 -1.28
CA THR A 1040 45.13 5.37 -0.57
C THR A 1040 45.00 5.73 0.93
N GLU A 1041 44.99 4.89 1.97
CA GLU A 1041 45.67 3.64 2.34
C GLU A 1041 44.95 2.98 3.56
N ARG A 1042 45.30 1.74 3.92
CA ARG A 1042 44.68 0.86 4.96
C ARG A 1042 45.38 0.95 6.34
N HIS A 1043 44.66 0.96 7.49
CA HIS A 1043 44.86 0.16 8.75
C HIS A 1043 43.87 0.56 9.92
N PRO A 1044 43.76 -0.10 11.12
CA PRO A 1044 42.52 -0.77 11.58
C PRO A 1044 41.88 -0.32 12.96
N ILE A 1045 40.62 -0.73 13.19
CA ILE A 1045 39.85 -0.98 14.46
C ILE A 1045 39.38 0.19 15.38
N HIS A 1046 38.05 0.17 15.69
CA HIS A 1046 37.23 0.82 16.77
C HIS A 1046 37.35 2.36 16.95
N ASN A 1047 36.30 3.21 16.89
CA ASN A 1047 35.08 3.26 17.72
C ASN A 1047 34.08 4.34 17.21
N THR A 1048 32.78 4.13 17.49
CA THR A 1048 31.64 5.09 17.62
C THR A 1048 31.39 6.23 16.61
N TYR A 1049 30.35 6.01 15.78
CA TYR A 1049 29.17 6.82 15.38
C TYR A 1049 29.22 8.37 15.20
N LYS A 1050 30.25 9.10 15.64
CA LYS A 1050 30.32 10.58 15.56
C LYS A 1050 30.95 11.09 14.24
N GLU A 1051 31.82 10.32 13.58
CA GLU A 1051 32.49 10.76 12.32
C GLU A 1051 31.59 10.82 11.07
N LEU A 1052 30.44 10.15 11.06
CA LEU A 1052 29.48 10.22 9.94
C LEU A 1052 28.63 11.49 9.97
N LEU A 1053 28.44 12.10 11.15
CA LEU A 1053 27.79 13.41 11.31
C LEU A 1053 28.76 14.56 10.96
N ASP A 1054 30.05 14.39 11.26
CA ASP A 1054 31.05 15.45 11.05
C ASP A 1054 31.42 15.70 9.58
N ARG A 1055 31.33 14.69 8.69
CA ARG A 1055 31.58 14.94 7.25
C ARG A 1055 30.49 15.78 6.59
N ARG A 1056 29.25 15.74 7.08
CA ARG A 1056 28.13 16.51 6.52
C ARG A 1056 27.99 17.90 7.16
N ARG A 1057 28.39 18.07 8.43
CA ARG A 1057 28.44 19.37 9.10
C ARG A 1057 29.60 20.26 8.61
N ILE A 1058 30.74 19.69 8.23
CA ILE A 1058 31.93 20.46 7.79
C ILE A 1058 31.84 20.94 6.32
N GLU A 1059 31.08 20.28 5.44
CA GLU A 1059 30.84 20.79 4.08
C GLU A 1059 29.78 21.90 4.04
N ILE A 1060 28.79 21.89 4.94
CA ILE A 1060 27.77 22.95 5.03
C ILE A 1060 28.34 24.23 5.68
N ALA A 1061 29.29 24.11 6.61
CA ALA A 1061 29.91 25.27 7.27
C ALA A 1061 30.94 26.04 6.42
N LYS A 1062 31.26 25.60 5.19
CA LYS A 1062 32.17 26.31 4.28
C LYS A 1062 31.50 27.11 3.16
N GLU A 1063 30.17 27.04 3.02
CA GLU A 1063 29.43 27.84 2.02
C GLU A 1063 28.76 29.11 2.59
N TRP A 1064 28.87 29.39 3.89
CA TRP A 1064 28.17 30.53 4.53
C TRP A 1064 29.10 31.62 5.10
N THR A 1065 30.12 32.01 4.33
CA THR A 1065 30.82 33.30 4.53
C THR A 1065 30.88 34.11 3.24
N LEU A 1066 29.71 34.48 2.70
CA LEU A 1066 29.47 35.69 1.89
C LEU A 1066 27.98 35.77 1.53
N GLY A 1067 27.18 36.55 2.29
CA GLY A 1067 25.78 36.78 1.92
C GLY A 1067 24.92 37.50 2.96
N PHE A 1068 25.26 38.74 3.34
CA PHE A 1068 24.26 39.68 3.85
C PHE A 1068 23.89 40.66 2.74
N GLU A 1069 22.74 40.44 2.09
CA GLU A 1069 21.76 41.47 1.67
C GLU A 1069 20.67 40.84 0.78
N PRO A 1070 19.44 40.63 1.32
CA PRO A 1070 18.27 40.61 0.45
C PRO A 1070 17.06 41.29 1.12
N PHE A 1071 16.85 42.59 0.84
CA PHE A 1071 15.50 43.17 0.96
C PHE A 1071 15.23 44.32 -0.03
N GLU A 1072 16.27 45.01 -0.54
CA GLU A 1072 16.09 46.13 -1.47
C GLU A 1072 16.07 45.73 -2.97
N ARG A 1073 16.48 44.51 -3.33
CA ARG A 1073 16.48 44.06 -4.74
C ARG A 1073 15.08 43.70 -5.28
N CYS A 1074 14.16 43.23 -4.42
CA CYS A 1074 12.79 42.91 -4.82
C CYS A 1074 11.93 44.15 -5.14
N LYS A 1075 12.20 45.31 -4.50
CA LYS A 1075 11.51 46.56 -4.83
C LYS A 1075 11.84 47.07 -6.24
N SER A 1076 13.09 46.93 -6.68
CA SER A 1076 13.52 47.42 -8.00
C SER A 1076 12.95 46.61 -9.18
N VAL A 1077 12.72 45.30 -8.99
CA VAL A 1077 12.18 44.40 -10.03
C VAL A 1077 10.67 44.57 -10.18
N ILE A 1078 9.95 44.85 -9.09
CA ILE A 1078 8.51 45.12 -9.11
C ILE A 1078 8.23 46.54 -9.62
N ALA A 1079 9.03 47.54 -9.22
CA ALA A 1079 8.90 48.91 -9.72
C ALA A 1079 9.23 49.02 -11.24
N GLY A 1080 10.27 48.32 -11.70
CA GLY A 1080 10.65 48.32 -13.13
C GLY A 1080 9.68 47.58 -14.07
N SER A 1081 8.83 46.69 -13.52
CA SER A 1081 7.85 45.93 -14.32
C SER A 1081 6.51 46.65 -14.49
N LEU A 1082 6.23 47.69 -13.68
CA LEU A 1082 4.97 48.45 -13.71
C LEU A 1082 4.93 49.62 -14.72
N GLU A 1083 6.06 49.95 -15.36
CA GLU A 1083 6.14 51.00 -16.40
C GLU A 1083 5.84 50.50 -17.83
N LYS A 1084 5.76 49.19 -18.06
CA LYS A 1084 5.47 48.64 -19.40
C LYS A 1084 3.98 48.76 -19.74
N LYS A 1085 3.68 49.62 -20.72
CA LYS A 1085 2.34 49.98 -21.23
C LYS A 1085 1.44 48.77 -21.57
N SER A 1086 2.01 47.63 -21.94
CA SER A 1086 1.27 46.40 -22.30
C SER A 1086 0.69 45.65 -21.09
N MET A 1087 1.34 45.70 -19.92
CA MET A 1087 0.92 44.97 -18.73
C MET A 1087 -0.23 45.69 -18.00
N LYS A 1088 -0.22 47.03 -18.00
CA LYS A 1088 -1.32 47.87 -17.46
C LYS A 1088 -2.67 47.60 -18.14
N VAL A 1089 -2.69 47.25 -19.43
CA VAL A 1089 -3.93 46.97 -20.17
C VAL A 1089 -4.51 45.60 -19.80
N ASN A 1090 -3.66 44.60 -19.56
CA ASN A 1090 -4.10 43.26 -19.15
C ASN A 1090 -4.50 43.21 -17.68
N MET A 1091 -3.78 43.89 -16.79
CA MET A 1091 -4.11 43.96 -15.36
C MET A 1091 -5.46 44.65 -15.13
N LYS A 1092 -5.71 45.78 -15.82
CA LYS A 1092 -7.02 46.48 -15.74
C LYS A 1092 -8.17 45.62 -16.26
N LYS A 1093 -7.97 44.79 -17.29
CA LYS A 1093 -8.98 43.84 -17.78
C LYS A 1093 -9.23 42.71 -16.79
N LEU A 1094 -8.19 42.23 -16.10
CA LEU A 1094 -8.30 41.16 -15.12
C LEU A 1094 -9.00 41.62 -13.84
N LEU A 1095 -8.62 42.80 -13.33
CA LEU A 1095 -9.20 43.41 -12.13
C LEU A 1095 -10.66 43.81 -12.36
N LYS A 1096 -11.00 44.32 -13.55
CA LYS A 1096 -12.39 44.60 -13.93
C LYS A 1096 -13.25 43.34 -14.08
N ARG A 1097 -12.67 42.18 -14.42
CA ARG A 1097 -13.38 40.89 -14.45
C ARG A 1097 -13.62 40.31 -13.05
N ARG A 1098 -12.82 40.73 -12.06
CA ARG A 1098 -12.87 40.24 -10.67
C ARG A 1098 -13.53 41.24 -9.70
N ASN A 1099 -13.92 42.42 -10.19
CA ASN A 1099 -14.53 43.49 -9.40
C ASN A 1099 -13.65 44.02 -8.25
N ILE A 1100 -12.33 44.01 -8.45
CA ILE A 1100 -11.31 44.49 -7.49
C ILE A 1100 -10.75 45.82 -8.01
N THR A 1101 -10.61 46.83 -7.14
CA THR A 1101 -10.00 48.11 -7.54
C THR A 1101 -8.47 48.00 -7.58
N LEU A 1102 -7.80 48.97 -8.20
CA LEU A 1102 -6.33 48.98 -8.27
C LEU A 1102 -5.67 49.47 -6.96
N GLU A 1103 -6.47 50.01 -6.04
CA GLU A 1103 -6.03 50.42 -4.70
C GLU A 1103 -6.19 49.28 -3.68
N ASP A 1104 -7.14 48.36 -3.91
CA ASP A 1104 -7.31 47.14 -3.10
C ASP A 1104 -6.34 45.99 -3.47
N PHE A 1105 -5.63 46.10 -4.61
CA PHE A 1105 -4.60 45.17 -5.09
C PHE A 1105 -3.22 45.78 -4.93
#